data_AF-A0A1Q9EKA2-F1
#
_entry.id   AF-A0A1Q9EKA2-F1
#
_cell.length_a   1.000
_cell.length_b   1.000
_cell.length_c   1.000
_cell.angle_alpha   90.00
_cell.angle_beta   90.00
_cell.angle_gamma   90.00
#
_symmetry.space_group_name_H-M   'P 1'
#
loop_
_entity.id
_entity.type
_entity.pdbx_description
1 polymer ?
#
loop_
_entity_poly.entity_id
_entity_poly.type
_entity_poly.pdbx_seq_one_letter_code
_entity_poly.pdbx_strand_id
1 'polypeptide(L)'
;MGGQSSIHSQRISLDVLMSSVLAMALGHESEDILSYDIRDIFFPMGFLRLFDGPAVNGQDLWRSMSRPRNGGGMILGAVLRPRTTGPELSEGSERLQIDAIFFWYTELSNGLHVVNIQDIPENDEVMATECFMAGKTGPRLNKLSKATLQKQTGNLAMVTREDGSSHEVLRTRVLYWYEGLLVLQELEAKRDARITWFDDRFRKLLLQERKKRGKVSGILYLEKKLLNVSVTGSRFVDDAGAAFVHRRSGVKDTDVPEDWDEDAMPGRFRIADITGYMPPWEAWCHEHAGFYQDFYRVLWKDDKGTAWAGMNLSKVENGAEAGSTWEPDDCIPASLDGMRLREKTRWLKRKHDQEQKEKAEKDKEEAAAERRPEPPAKMGRYRRNGDPLSRDMFRLKRGHDFHPPQADKDPDVRSGWPKKAEDYPPGYGCANPPGLCKTTCDCMDDNRSQRPWETTKEWLEDPRRASDAKKAIEVLSAQQHFVRRRGTTSKMHYFETAQTRHADQTHTNAAMNLCQVLEESVRSVLKDIPIFALQESGDLVRIPACALMKPSEDYVPVQFQLAQTSAARKWLCLGEEDGKLSLIGSGPGSRPAPFRVEFVHPEGRTAVVDCMVTGTQEKSWLSASSRIVARFTDVAHCPLSRRSRGVLQEHLGKIFDFGTKVAKEVSLGRWLDVVDMLIRMLRTTAMAHVVKPDENSHQMAMAMA
;
A
#
# COMPACT_ATOMS: atom_id res chain seq x y z
N MET A 1 36.01 51.62 -21.50
CA MET A 1 35.06 51.63 -20.37
C MET A 1 34.06 50.51 -20.59
N GLY A 2 34.33 49.31 -20.06
CA GLY A 2 33.46 48.14 -20.20
C GLY A 2 32.90 47.78 -18.84
N GLY A 3 31.66 48.18 -18.55
CA GLY A 3 30.94 47.77 -17.36
C GLY A 3 30.26 46.43 -17.62
N GLN A 4 30.78 45.36 -17.02
CA GLN A 4 30.06 44.09 -16.92
C GLN A 4 28.94 44.26 -15.88
N SER A 5 27.70 44.30 -16.35
CA SER A 5 26.51 44.16 -15.51
C SER A 5 26.38 42.70 -15.05
N SER A 6 26.71 42.48 -13.78
CA SER A 6 26.45 41.23 -13.07
C SER A 6 24.92 41.00 -12.97
N ILE A 7 24.43 39.97 -13.66
CA ILE A 7 23.07 39.46 -13.49
C ILE A 7 23.05 38.71 -12.16
N HIS A 8 22.62 39.38 -11.09
CA HIS A 8 22.24 38.72 -9.85
C HIS A 8 20.90 37.99 -10.06
N SER A 9 21.00 36.68 -10.31
CA SER A 9 19.85 35.77 -10.20
C SER A 9 19.44 35.72 -8.72
N GLN A 10 18.30 36.35 -8.38
CA GLN A 10 17.71 36.25 -7.06
C GLN A 10 17.30 34.80 -6.80
N ARG A 11 18.15 34.04 -6.10
CA ARG A 11 17.78 32.75 -5.54
C ARG A 11 16.95 32.99 -4.27
N ILE A 12 15.74 32.46 -4.26
CA ILE A 12 14.90 32.41 -3.05
C ILE A 12 15.56 31.43 -2.08
N SER A 13 15.81 31.84 -0.83
CA SER A 13 16.41 30.99 0.20
C SER A 13 15.56 29.73 0.46
N LEU A 14 16.21 28.57 0.60
CA LEU A 14 15.60 27.26 0.89
C LEU A 14 14.63 27.31 2.08
N ASP A 15 15.01 28.08 3.11
CA ASP A 15 14.24 28.20 4.34
C ASP A 15 12.88 28.84 4.06
N VAL A 16 12.80 29.79 3.12
CA VAL A 16 11.55 30.46 2.75
C VAL A 16 10.63 29.51 1.96
N LEU A 17 11.19 28.67 1.10
CA LEU A 17 10.43 27.75 0.26
C LEU A 17 9.90 26.56 1.06
N MET A 18 10.74 25.90 1.88
CA MET A 18 10.30 24.81 2.75
C MET A 18 9.39 25.31 3.87
N SER A 19 9.65 26.49 4.43
CA SER A 19 8.72 27.08 5.42
C SER A 19 7.36 27.39 4.79
N SER A 20 7.29 27.79 3.52
CA SER A 20 6.00 27.97 2.83
C SER A 20 5.26 26.66 2.62
N VAL A 21 5.98 25.60 2.21
CA VAL A 21 5.40 24.25 2.06
C VAL A 21 4.92 23.72 3.41
N LEU A 22 5.73 23.81 4.46
CA LEU A 22 5.39 23.40 5.81
C LEU A 22 4.32 24.31 6.41
N ALA A 23 4.27 25.61 6.12
CA ALA A 23 3.18 26.47 6.59
C ALA A 23 1.85 26.11 5.94
N MET A 24 1.84 25.74 4.67
CA MET A 24 0.62 25.27 4.00
C MET A 24 0.19 23.88 4.48
N ALA A 25 1.14 22.99 4.74
CA ALA A 25 0.87 21.60 5.09
C ALA A 25 0.71 21.37 6.60
N LEU A 26 1.45 22.11 7.41
CA LEU A 26 1.54 22.01 8.88
C LEU A 26 1.11 23.28 9.63
N GLY A 27 1.06 24.46 9.00
CA GLY A 27 0.79 25.73 9.70
C GLY A 27 -0.64 25.89 10.23
N HIS A 28 -1.43 24.82 10.22
CA HIS A 28 -2.76 24.78 10.78
C HIS A 28 -2.79 24.25 12.21
N GLU A 29 -2.44 25.12 13.15
CA GLU A 29 -2.93 24.97 14.51
C GLU A 29 -4.38 25.46 14.55
N SER A 30 -5.32 24.56 14.78
CA SER A 30 -6.60 24.91 15.42
C SER A 30 -6.56 24.34 16.81
N GLU A 31 -6.93 25.16 17.79
CA GLU A 31 -7.05 24.81 19.21
C GLU A 31 -8.01 23.63 19.46
N ASP A 32 -8.78 23.21 18.45
CA ASP A 32 -9.71 22.07 18.48
C ASP A 32 -9.19 20.77 17.82
N ILE A 33 -7.93 20.72 17.35
CA ILE A 33 -7.31 19.49 16.80
C ILE A 33 -6.29 18.95 17.80
N LEU A 34 -6.56 17.75 18.34
CA LEU A 34 -5.68 17.09 19.31
C LEU A 34 -4.31 16.68 18.74
N SER A 35 -4.23 16.24 17.46
CA SER A 35 -2.97 16.10 16.69
C SER A 35 -3.20 15.77 15.21
N TYR A 36 -2.21 16.02 14.34
CA TYR A 36 -2.17 15.54 12.95
C TYR A 36 -0.72 15.25 12.51
N ASP A 37 -0.50 14.36 11.53
CA ASP A 37 0.83 13.88 11.07
C ASP A 37 0.87 13.71 9.54
N ILE A 38 1.84 14.33 8.87
CA ILE A 38 2.04 14.21 7.41
C ILE A 38 2.84 12.94 7.11
N ARG A 39 2.27 12.03 6.31
CA ARG A 39 2.90 10.75 5.97
C ARG A 39 3.85 10.81 4.77
N ASP A 40 3.54 11.61 3.76
CA ASP A 40 4.34 11.74 2.54
C ASP A 40 4.05 13.06 1.81
N ILE A 41 5.01 13.55 1.03
CA ILE A 41 4.91 14.75 0.20
C ILE A 41 5.62 14.50 -1.13
N PHE A 42 4.86 14.56 -2.23
CA PHE A 42 5.42 14.49 -3.58
C PHE A 42 5.64 15.89 -4.16
N PHE A 43 6.86 16.16 -4.64
CA PHE A 43 7.18 17.39 -5.36
C PHE A 43 7.37 17.11 -6.85
N PRO A 44 6.59 17.75 -7.76
CA PRO A 44 6.81 17.60 -9.19
C PRO A 44 8.20 18.14 -9.59
N MET A 45 8.83 17.59 -10.63
CA MET A 45 10.23 17.90 -11.00
C MET A 45 10.53 19.39 -11.19
N GLY A 46 9.56 20.17 -11.69
CA GLY A 46 9.72 21.62 -11.83
C GLY A 46 9.85 22.34 -10.48
N PHE A 47 9.14 21.85 -9.45
CA PHE A 47 9.20 22.35 -8.08
C PHE A 47 10.39 21.78 -7.31
N LEU A 48 10.71 20.49 -7.52
CA LEU A 48 11.84 19.82 -6.87
C LEU A 48 13.19 20.50 -7.18
N ARG A 49 13.35 21.04 -8.39
CA ARG A 49 14.55 21.78 -8.82
C ARG A 49 14.75 23.13 -8.14
N LEU A 50 13.75 23.62 -7.41
CA LEU A 50 13.85 24.86 -6.65
C LEU A 50 14.48 24.66 -5.27
N PHE A 51 14.67 23.41 -4.83
CA PHE A 51 15.39 23.08 -3.59
C PHE A 51 16.90 22.95 -3.85
N ASP A 52 17.73 23.44 -2.93
CA ASP A 52 19.20 23.38 -3.00
C ASP A 52 19.74 21.95 -2.94
N GLY A 53 19.02 21.04 -2.28
CA GLY A 53 19.48 19.66 -2.03
C GLY A 53 20.59 19.57 -0.97
N PRO A 54 21.09 18.36 -0.65
CA PRO A 54 22.13 18.16 0.34
C PRO A 54 23.50 18.67 -0.17
N ALA A 55 24.13 19.59 0.56
CA ALA A 55 25.44 20.17 0.21
C ALA A 55 26.63 19.24 0.52
N VAL A 56 26.48 18.32 1.48
CA VAL A 56 27.45 17.29 1.86
C VAL A 56 26.75 15.95 1.99
N ASN A 57 27.46 14.86 1.80
CA ASN A 57 26.89 13.51 1.87
C ASN A 57 27.89 12.49 2.46
N GLY A 58 27.55 11.20 2.43
CA GLY A 58 28.41 10.14 2.96
C GLY A 58 29.81 10.08 2.35
N GLN A 59 30.00 10.62 1.14
CA GLN A 59 31.31 10.70 0.49
C GLN A 59 32.27 11.64 1.23
N ASP A 60 31.75 12.69 1.87
CA ASP A 60 32.55 13.60 2.68
C ASP A 60 33.02 12.92 3.98
N LEU A 61 32.18 12.07 4.58
CA LEU A 61 32.56 11.24 5.72
C LEU A 61 33.59 10.16 5.32
N TRP A 62 33.42 9.54 4.16
CA TRP A 62 34.42 8.61 3.62
C TRP A 62 35.74 9.31 3.36
N ARG A 63 35.70 10.52 2.81
CA ARG A 63 36.90 11.34 2.61
C ARG A 63 37.61 11.64 3.94
N SER A 64 36.89 11.94 5.03
CA SER A 64 37.50 12.22 6.33
C SER A 64 38.09 10.96 7.00
N MET A 65 37.53 9.79 6.72
CA MET A 65 38.09 8.49 7.13
C MET A 65 39.13 7.94 6.15
N SER A 66 39.60 8.74 5.18
CA SER A 66 40.55 8.34 4.13
C SER A 66 40.11 7.12 3.30
N ARG A 67 38.80 7.00 3.06
CA ARG A 67 38.21 5.95 2.22
C ARG A 67 37.85 6.46 0.82
N PRO A 68 37.68 5.57 -0.18
CA PRO A 68 37.25 5.96 -1.53
C PRO A 68 35.93 6.73 -1.51
N ARG A 69 35.84 7.84 -2.25
CA ARG A 69 34.62 8.67 -2.33
C ARG A 69 33.45 7.94 -2.98
N ASN A 70 33.72 6.98 -3.86
CA ASN A 70 32.71 6.13 -4.45
C ASN A 70 32.85 4.73 -3.86
N GLY A 71 31.79 4.23 -3.21
CA GLY A 71 31.81 2.91 -2.59
C GLY A 71 32.71 2.81 -1.35
N GLY A 72 32.81 3.86 -0.53
CA GLY A 72 33.65 3.88 0.69
C GLY A 72 33.25 2.89 1.80
N GLY A 73 32.28 2.02 1.51
CA GLY A 73 31.87 0.92 2.37
C GLY A 73 31.10 1.34 3.61
N MET A 74 30.83 0.36 4.47
CA MET A 74 30.05 0.53 5.68
C MET A 74 30.79 1.39 6.71
N ILE A 75 30.06 2.35 7.30
CA ILE A 75 30.50 3.13 8.45
C ILE A 75 29.93 2.45 9.69
N LEU A 76 30.78 1.93 10.57
CA LEU A 76 30.35 1.27 11.80
C LEU A 76 30.09 2.33 12.88
N GLY A 77 28.82 2.56 13.19
CA GLY A 77 28.40 3.39 14.31
C GLY A 77 27.96 2.54 15.50
N ALA A 78 28.37 2.92 16.70
CA ALA A 78 27.84 2.36 17.95
C ALA A 78 26.94 3.39 18.64
N VAL A 79 25.73 2.96 19.03
CA VAL A 79 24.83 3.76 19.85
C VAL A 79 24.95 3.25 21.29
N LEU A 80 25.43 4.10 22.20
CA LEU A 80 25.48 3.76 23.62
C LEU A 80 24.05 3.53 24.14
N ARG A 81 23.74 2.31 24.61
CA ARG A 81 22.48 1.93 25.27
C ARG A 81 22.80 1.32 26.65
N PRO A 82 21.97 1.54 27.69
CA PRO A 82 20.59 2.03 27.65
C PRO A 82 20.45 3.56 27.54
N ARG A 83 19.35 4.01 26.89
CA ARG A 83 19.01 5.44 26.70
C ARG A 83 18.76 6.18 28.02
N THR A 84 18.50 5.42 29.09
CA THR A 84 18.57 5.77 30.51
C THR A 84 18.71 4.46 31.30
N THR A 85 19.78 4.27 32.06
CA THR A 85 19.90 3.16 33.04
C THR A 85 18.99 3.44 34.25
N GLY A 86 17.89 2.68 34.39
CA GLY A 86 17.09 2.59 35.62
C GLY A 86 16.46 1.19 35.74
N PRO A 87 16.36 0.58 36.95
CA PRO A 87 16.07 -0.85 37.11
C PRO A 87 14.57 -1.19 37.22
N GLU A 88 14.24 -2.39 36.72
CA GLU A 88 13.05 -3.25 36.95
C GLU A 88 11.63 -2.72 36.64
N LEU A 89 10.92 -3.42 35.74
CA LEU A 89 9.46 -3.38 35.60
C LEU A 89 8.88 -4.77 35.36
N SER A 90 7.86 -5.08 36.16
CA SER A 90 7.04 -6.30 36.23
C SER A 90 5.85 -6.32 35.24
N GLU A 91 5.39 -7.53 34.91
CA GLU A 91 4.25 -7.84 34.04
C GLU A 91 2.89 -7.39 34.60
N GLY A 92 1.99 -6.90 33.73
CA GLY A 92 0.65 -6.41 34.07
C GLY A 92 -0.46 -6.94 33.15
N SER A 93 -1.60 -7.24 33.78
CA SER A 93 -2.83 -7.90 33.31
C SER A 93 -3.60 -7.18 32.17
N GLU A 94 -3.96 -7.91 31.10
CA GLU A 94 -4.89 -7.49 30.03
C GLU A 94 -6.36 -7.83 30.37
N ARG A 95 -7.26 -6.88 30.13
CA ARG A 95 -8.72 -6.97 30.30
C ARG A 95 -9.35 -7.88 29.23
N LEU A 96 -10.24 -8.79 29.65
CA LEU A 96 -11.01 -9.72 28.82
C LEU A 96 -11.87 -8.97 27.78
N GLN A 97 -11.39 -8.94 26.54
CA GLN A 97 -12.17 -8.60 25.36
C GLN A 97 -13.20 -9.73 25.13
N ILE A 98 -14.41 -9.38 24.68
CA ILE A 98 -15.44 -10.37 24.36
C ILE A 98 -14.95 -11.19 23.16
N ASP A 99 -14.39 -12.36 23.42
CA ASP A 99 -13.78 -13.20 22.39
C ASP A 99 -14.87 -14.01 21.66
N ALA A 100 -14.92 -13.85 20.33
CA ALA A 100 -15.61 -14.79 19.47
C ALA A 100 -14.91 -16.16 19.58
N ILE A 101 -15.67 -17.22 19.76
CA ILE A 101 -15.17 -18.58 19.94
C ILE A 101 -15.97 -19.55 19.07
N PHE A 102 -15.47 -20.77 18.97
CA PHE A 102 -16.29 -21.89 18.52
C PHE A 102 -16.49 -22.85 19.69
N PHE A 103 -17.60 -23.58 19.68
CA PHE A 103 -17.74 -24.74 20.54
C PHE A 103 -18.40 -25.87 19.78
N TRP A 104 -18.13 -27.11 20.15
CA TRP A 104 -18.80 -28.26 19.55
C TRP A 104 -19.96 -28.78 20.40
N TYR A 105 -20.95 -29.35 19.72
CA TYR A 105 -22.09 -30.02 20.33
C TYR A 105 -22.49 -31.26 19.52
N THR A 106 -23.07 -32.24 20.19
CA THR A 106 -23.54 -33.50 19.61
C THR A 106 -24.98 -33.36 19.12
N GLU A 107 -25.30 -33.95 17.95
CA GLU A 107 -26.67 -33.89 17.37
C GLU A 107 -27.63 -34.91 17.99
N LEU A 108 -27.13 -35.87 18.78
CA LEU A 108 -27.89 -37.02 19.27
C LEU A 108 -28.90 -36.71 20.39
N SER A 109 -28.91 -35.50 20.95
CA SER A 109 -29.85 -35.13 22.01
C SER A 109 -31.07 -34.41 21.44
N ASN A 110 -32.21 -35.12 21.36
CA ASN A 110 -33.55 -34.56 21.12
C ASN A 110 -34.06 -33.63 22.26
N GLY A 111 -33.16 -33.10 23.11
CA GLY A 111 -33.52 -32.21 24.20
C GLY A 111 -32.36 -31.96 25.18
N LEU A 112 -31.95 -30.70 25.27
CA LEU A 112 -31.30 -29.99 26.39
C LEU A 112 -29.98 -30.47 27.00
N HIS A 113 -29.50 -31.70 26.78
CA HIS A 113 -28.20 -32.13 27.31
C HIS A 113 -27.13 -32.18 26.23
N VAL A 114 -26.24 -31.20 26.27
CA VAL A 114 -25.01 -31.18 25.47
C VAL A 114 -24.03 -32.16 26.12
N VAL A 115 -23.85 -33.36 25.55
CA VAL A 115 -22.91 -34.38 26.06
C VAL A 115 -21.59 -34.30 25.28
N ASN A 116 -20.45 -34.43 25.98
CA ASN A 116 -19.10 -34.42 25.38
C ASN A 116 -18.85 -35.82 24.85
N ILE A 117 -18.10 -35.96 23.78
CA ILE A 117 -17.66 -37.29 23.32
C ILE A 117 -16.66 -37.93 24.28
N GLN A 118 -15.82 -37.12 24.93
CA GLN A 118 -14.95 -37.61 26.01
C GLN A 118 -15.73 -37.87 27.31
N ASP A 119 -17.00 -37.46 27.36
CA ASP A 119 -17.93 -37.74 28.45
C ASP A 119 -19.15 -38.53 27.92
N ILE A 120 -19.00 -39.33 26.84
CA ILE A 120 -19.91 -40.49 26.70
C ILE A 120 -19.77 -41.16 28.06
N PRO A 121 -20.87 -41.32 28.83
CA PRO A 121 -20.74 -41.82 30.19
C PRO A 121 -19.85 -43.04 30.14
N GLU A 122 -18.86 -43.16 31.03
CA GLU A 122 -18.07 -44.40 31.18
C GLU A 122 -18.98 -45.65 31.27
N ASN A 123 -20.28 -45.44 31.53
CA ASN A 123 -21.34 -46.42 31.64
C ASN A 123 -22.23 -46.63 30.38
N ASP A 124 -22.00 -45.97 29.24
CA ASP A 124 -22.76 -46.20 27.99
C ASP A 124 -21.87 -46.68 26.85
N GLU A 125 -21.20 -47.81 27.11
CA GLU A 125 -20.36 -48.56 26.18
C GLU A 125 -21.11 -48.93 24.89
N VAL A 126 -22.44 -49.11 24.97
CA VAL A 126 -23.29 -49.43 23.82
C VAL A 126 -23.34 -48.27 22.84
N MET A 127 -23.62 -47.05 23.31
CA MET A 127 -23.65 -45.86 22.44
C MET A 127 -22.27 -45.56 21.84
N ALA A 128 -21.20 -45.69 22.62
CA ALA A 128 -19.83 -45.54 22.12
C ALA A 128 -19.51 -46.55 21.02
N THR A 129 -19.82 -47.83 21.27
CA THR A 129 -19.64 -48.92 20.30
C THR A 129 -20.47 -48.69 19.05
N GLU A 130 -21.74 -48.28 19.17
CA GLU A 130 -22.59 -47.96 18.03
C GLU A 130 -22.04 -46.80 17.19
N CYS A 131 -21.58 -45.72 17.83
CA CYS A 131 -20.97 -44.60 17.14
C CYS A 131 -19.69 -45.00 16.42
N PHE A 132 -18.84 -45.79 17.08
CA PHE A 132 -17.59 -46.30 16.53
C PHE A 132 -17.82 -47.26 15.36
N MET A 133 -18.69 -48.26 15.53
CA MET A 133 -19.07 -49.22 14.49
C MET A 133 -19.76 -48.55 13.31
N ALA A 134 -20.50 -47.45 13.55
CA ALA A 134 -21.08 -46.63 12.49
C ALA A 134 -20.08 -45.65 11.83
N GLY A 135 -18.81 -45.62 12.27
CA GLY A 135 -17.79 -44.71 11.75
C GLY A 135 -18.13 -43.23 11.97
N LYS A 136 -18.89 -42.93 13.04
CA LYS A 136 -19.29 -41.58 13.45
C LYS A 136 -18.24 -41.02 14.41
N THR A 137 -17.15 -40.52 13.86
CA THR A 137 -16.07 -39.86 14.61
C THR A 137 -15.94 -38.39 14.21
N GLY A 138 -15.34 -37.57 15.08
CA GLY A 138 -15.00 -36.17 14.77
C GLY A 138 -16.18 -35.33 14.27
N PRO A 139 -16.11 -34.74 13.05
CA PRO A 139 -17.17 -33.90 12.50
C PRO A 139 -18.45 -34.65 12.11
N ARG A 140 -18.44 -35.99 12.04
CA ARG A 140 -19.66 -36.77 11.78
C ARG A 140 -20.52 -36.93 13.03
N LEU A 141 -19.92 -36.79 14.20
CA LEU A 141 -20.60 -36.90 15.49
C LEU A 141 -20.84 -35.53 16.14
N ASN A 142 -19.94 -34.57 15.89
CA ASN A 142 -19.99 -33.22 16.45
C ASN A 142 -20.21 -32.17 15.38
N LYS A 143 -21.01 -31.16 15.73
CA LYS A 143 -21.16 -29.93 14.97
C LYS A 143 -20.39 -28.80 15.62
N LEU A 144 -19.78 -27.95 14.82
CA LEU A 144 -19.18 -26.71 15.31
C LEU A 144 -20.22 -25.58 15.30
N SER A 145 -20.29 -24.79 16.37
CA SER A 145 -21.11 -23.59 16.44
C SER A 145 -20.26 -22.38 16.78
N LYS A 146 -20.49 -21.28 16.07
CA LYS A 146 -19.94 -19.98 16.41
C LYS A 146 -20.68 -19.38 17.60
N ALA A 147 -19.94 -18.87 18.57
CA ALA A 147 -20.48 -18.25 19.77
C ALA A 147 -19.59 -17.12 20.28
N THR A 148 -20.09 -16.44 21.30
CA THR A 148 -19.42 -15.38 22.03
C THR A 148 -19.22 -15.83 23.47
N LEU A 149 -17.98 -15.84 23.96
CA LEU A 149 -17.68 -16.21 25.33
C LEU A 149 -18.14 -15.08 26.27
N GLN A 150 -19.05 -15.40 27.19
CA GLN A 150 -19.60 -14.43 28.16
C GLN A 150 -18.82 -14.45 29.47
N LYS A 151 -18.68 -15.63 30.06
CA LYS A 151 -18.04 -15.83 31.36
C LYS A 151 -17.43 -17.20 31.44
N GLN A 152 -16.30 -17.31 32.12
CA GLN A 152 -15.67 -18.59 32.40
C GLN A 152 -15.55 -18.77 33.92
N THR A 153 -16.08 -19.89 34.43
CA THR A 153 -16.07 -20.21 35.87
C THR A 153 -15.58 -21.64 36.04
N GLY A 154 -14.33 -21.81 36.47
CA GLY A 154 -13.71 -23.14 36.61
C GLY A 154 -13.64 -23.89 35.28
N ASN A 155 -14.24 -25.10 35.24
CA ASN A 155 -14.30 -25.94 34.04
C ASN A 155 -15.53 -25.66 33.15
N LEU A 156 -16.35 -24.66 33.49
CA LEU A 156 -17.53 -24.28 32.73
C LEU A 156 -17.34 -22.91 32.07
N ALA A 157 -17.87 -22.78 30.87
CA ALA A 157 -17.88 -21.59 30.05
C ALA A 157 -19.32 -21.28 29.63
N MET A 158 -19.76 -20.06 29.91
CA MET A 158 -21.04 -19.54 29.43
C MET A 158 -20.82 -18.94 28.05
N VAL A 159 -21.50 -19.48 27.04
CA VAL A 159 -21.35 -19.08 25.64
C VAL A 159 -22.69 -18.66 25.07
N THR A 160 -22.73 -17.57 24.31
CA THR A 160 -23.93 -17.10 23.62
C THR A 160 -23.80 -17.36 22.13
N ARG A 161 -24.73 -18.12 21.55
CA ARG A 161 -24.77 -18.43 20.12
C ARG A 161 -25.21 -17.21 19.30
N GLU A 162 -25.04 -17.27 17.99
CA GLU A 162 -25.50 -16.18 17.09
C GLU A 162 -27.03 -15.97 17.10
N ASP A 163 -27.82 -16.94 17.56
CA ASP A 163 -29.27 -16.81 17.75
C ASP A 163 -29.65 -16.14 19.09
N GLY A 164 -28.67 -15.75 19.90
CA GLY A 164 -28.87 -15.14 21.21
C GLY A 164 -29.08 -16.13 22.36
N SER A 165 -29.15 -17.43 22.09
CA SER A 165 -29.27 -18.45 23.15
C SER A 165 -27.95 -18.62 23.92
N SER A 166 -28.04 -18.60 25.24
CA SER A 166 -26.90 -18.85 26.13
C SER A 166 -26.86 -20.31 26.58
N HIS A 167 -25.67 -20.90 26.53
CA HIS A 167 -25.41 -22.29 26.88
C HIS A 167 -24.25 -22.35 27.85
N GLU A 168 -24.38 -23.20 28.86
CA GLU A 168 -23.26 -23.59 29.70
C GLU A 168 -22.57 -24.80 29.07
N VAL A 169 -21.30 -24.65 28.71
CA VAL A 169 -20.50 -25.70 28.08
C VAL A 169 -19.23 -25.94 28.87
N LEU A 170 -18.72 -27.17 28.84
CA LEU A 170 -17.41 -27.44 29.41
C LEU A 170 -16.33 -26.66 28.67
N ARG A 171 -15.33 -26.15 29.39
CA ARG A 171 -14.18 -25.43 28.84
C ARG A 171 -13.47 -26.26 27.76
N THR A 172 -13.41 -27.57 27.96
CA THR A 172 -12.82 -28.55 27.02
C THR A 172 -13.50 -28.57 25.65
N ARG A 173 -14.73 -28.04 25.53
CA ARG A 173 -15.48 -27.95 24.27
C ARG A 173 -15.36 -26.61 23.57
N VAL A 174 -14.70 -25.64 24.20
CA VAL A 174 -14.50 -24.31 23.63
C VAL A 174 -13.20 -24.32 22.85
N LEU A 175 -13.31 -23.98 21.57
CA LEU A 175 -12.18 -23.72 20.69
C LEU A 175 -11.91 -22.23 20.59
N TYR A 176 -10.63 -21.87 20.61
CA TYR A 176 -10.23 -20.53 20.23
C TYR A 176 -10.70 -20.23 18.80
N TRP A 177 -11.01 -18.95 18.54
CA TRP A 177 -11.48 -18.51 17.22
C TRP A 177 -10.66 -19.08 16.07
N TYR A 178 -9.33 -18.93 16.17
CA TYR A 178 -8.41 -19.33 15.10
C TYR A 178 -8.36 -20.85 14.92
N GLU A 179 -8.45 -21.61 16.01
CA GLU A 179 -8.53 -23.08 15.97
C GLU A 179 -9.80 -23.56 15.29
N GLY A 180 -10.95 -22.92 15.56
CA GLY A 180 -12.17 -23.20 14.83
C GLY A 180 -12.05 -22.91 13.33
N LEU A 181 -11.35 -21.83 12.94
CA LEU A 181 -11.07 -21.57 11.51
C LEU A 181 -10.18 -22.64 10.87
N LEU A 182 -9.20 -23.18 11.62
CA LEU A 182 -8.35 -24.28 11.15
C LEU A 182 -9.16 -25.56 10.93
N VAL A 183 -10.11 -25.85 11.83
CA VAL A 183 -11.07 -26.95 11.65
C VAL A 183 -11.91 -26.75 10.38
N LEU A 184 -12.49 -25.56 10.19
CA LEU A 184 -13.28 -25.27 8.99
C LEU A 184 -12.46 -25.37 7.70
N GLN A 185 -11.18 -24.99 7.74
CA GLN A 185 -10.24 -25.13 6.62
C GLN A 185 -9.96 -26.60 6.31
N GLU A 186 -9.77 -27.44 7.32
CA GLU A 186 -9.55 -28.88 7.13
C GLU A 186 -10.78 -29.57 6.54
N LEU A 187 -11.97 -29.19 7.01
CA LEU A 187 -13.24 -29.66 6.45
C LEU A 187 -13.43 -29.24 4.99
N GLU A 188 -13.07 -28.00 4.65
CA GLU A 188 -13.10 -27.51 3.26
C GLU A 188 -12.15 -28.29 2.34
N ALA A 189 -10.97 -28.67 2.85
CA ALA A 189 -9.98 -29.43 2.10
C ALA A 189 -10.43 -30.87 1.83
N LYS A 190 -11.02 -31.55 2.83
CA LYS A 190 -11.43 -32.96 2.68
C LYS A 190 -12.71 -33.15 1.87
N ARG A 191 -13.60 -32.15 1.81
CA ARG A 191 -14.89 -32.20 1.08
C ARG A 191 -15.71 -33.47 1.34
N ASP A 192 -15.71 -33.98 2.58
CA ASP A 192 -16.46 -35.19 2.92
C ASP A 192 -17.97 -34.91 2.87
N ALA A 193 -18.65 -35.47 1.86
CA ALA A 193 -20.08 -35.30 1.65
C ALA A 193 -20.94 -35.82 2.81
N ARG A 194 -20.37 -36.63 3.71
CA ARG A 194 -21.04 -37.13 4.93
C ARG A 194 -21.21 -36.04 6.00
N ILE A 195 -20.52 -34.90 5.89
CA ILE A 195 -20.55 -33.82 6.87
C ILE A 195 -21.57 -32.76 6.43
N THR A 196 -22.83 -32.94 6.83
CA THR A 196 -23.96 -32.13 6.33
C THR A 196 -24.05 -30.73 6.92
N TRP A 197 -23.47 -30.51 8.11
CA TRP A 197 -23.55 -29.22 8.80
C TRP A 197 -22.50 -28.20 8.33
N PHE A 198 -21.47 -28.63 7.59
CA PHE A 198 -20.48 -27.73 7.00
C PHE A 198 -21.03 -27.10 5.71
N ASP A 199 -21.88 -26.10 5.90
CA ASP A 199 -22.65 -25.43 4.86
C ASP A 199 -21.97 -24.18 4.28
N ASP A 200 -22.68 -23.48 3.38
CA ASP A 200 -22.20 -22.25 2.75
C ASP A 200 -22.00 -21.09 3.74
N ARG A 201 -22.63 -21.12 4.91
CA ARG A 201 -22.40 -20.09 5.94
C ARG A 201 -21.00 -20.21 6.50
N PHE A 202 -20.54 -21.42 6.83
CA PHE A 202 -19.16 -21.62 7.30
C PHE A 202 -18.13 -21.36 6.21
N ARG A 203 -18.41 -21.69 4.95
CA ARG A 203 -17.53 -21.33 3.81
C ARG A 203 -17.42 -19.81 3.64
N LYS A 204 -18.55 -19.09 3.74
CA LYS A 204 -18.56 -17.62 3.70
C LYS A 204 -17.79 -17.03 4.87
N LEU A 205 -17.94 -17.58 6.08
CA LEU A 205 -17.18 -17.16 7.25
C LEU A 205 -15.67 -17.35 7.06
N LEU A 206 -15.25 -18.52 6.59
CA LEU A 206 -13.85 -18.83 6.32
C LEU A 206 -13.27 -17.91 5.22
N LEU A 207 -14.03 -17.66 4.15
CA LEU A 207 -13.65 -16.70 3.10
C LEU A 207 -13.56 -15.27 3.63
N GLN A 208 -14.48 -14.86 4.51
CA GLN A 208 -14.46 -13.53 5.13
C GLN A 208 -13.22 -13.36 6.02
N GLU A 209 -12.90 -14.35 6.85
CA GLU A 209 -11.70 -14.30 7.70
C GLU A 209 -10.43 -14.37 6.85
N ARG A 210 -10.41 -15.14 5.75
CA ARG A 210 -9.30 -15.13 4.79
C ARG A 210 -9.10 -13.76 4.14
N LYS A 211 -10.18 -13.06 3.82
CA LYS A 211 -10.11 -11.68 3.30
C LYS A 211 -9.61 -10.70 4.36
N LYS A 212 -10.02 -10.86 5.62
CA LYS A 212 -9.68 -9.95 6.72
C LYS A 212 -8.24 -10.12 7.21
N ARG A 213 -7.78 -11.36 7.37
CA ARG A 213 -6.49 -11.69 8.02
C ARG A 213 -5.44 -12.26 7.05
N GLY A 214 -5.79 -12.44 5.78
CA GLY A 214 -4.96 -13.16 4.82
C GLY A 214 -5.13 -14.68 4.95
N LYS A 215 -4.07 -15.46 4.70
CA LYS A 215 -4.16 -16.93 4.75
C LYS A 215 -4.38 -17.42 6.19
N VAL A 216 -5.43 -18.20 6.44
CA VAL A 216 -5.51 -19.03 7.65
C VAL A 216 -4.47 -20.13 7.52
N SER A 217 -3.51 -20.19 8.43
CA SER A 217 -2.32 -21.03 8.34
C SER A 217 -2.13 -21.82 9.64
N GLY A 218 -2.30 -23.14 9.55
CA GLY A 218 -2.02 -24.04 10.66
C GLY A 218 -0.55 -24.05 11.06
N ILE A 219 0.36 -23.80 10.10
CA ILE A 219 1.81 -23.70 10.34
C ILE A 219 2.11 -22.54 11.28
N LEU A 220 1.65 -21.33 10.93
CA LEU A 220 1.88 -20.14 11.74
C LEU A 220 1.24 -20.24 13.13
N TYR A 221 0.08 -20.89 13.23
CA TYR A 221 -0.57 -21.09 14.53
C TYR A 221 0.19 -22.09 15.40
N LEU A 222 0.59 -23.23 14.82
CA LEU A 222 1.39 -24.22 15.53
C LEU A 222 2.69 -23.61 16.04
N GLU A 223 3.46 -22.96 15.16
CA GLU A 223 4.73 -22.31 15.49
C GLU A 223 4.58 -21.30 16.64
N LYS A 224 3.54 -20.44 16.59
CA LYS A 224 3.38 -19.36 17.56
C LYS A 224 2.68 -19.74 18.85
N LYS A 225 1.82 -20.76 18.84
CA LYS A 225 0.89 -21.04 19.95
C LYS A 225 0.93 -22.47 20.46
N LEU A 226 1.27 -23.45 19.63
CA LEU A 226 1.21 -24.87 19.99
C LEU A 226 2.56 -25.60 19.96
N LEU A 227 3.66 -24.94 19.60
CA LEU A 227 4.96 -25.60 19.54
C LEU A 227 5.36 -26.16 20.92
N ASN A 228 5.21 -25.34 21.97
CA ASN A 228 5.54 -25.70 23.36
C ASN A 228 4.28 -25.97 24.21
N VAL A 229 3.15 -26.24 23.56
CA VAL A 229 1.87 -26.55 24.22
C VAL A 229 1.30 -27.82 23.59
N SER A 230 1.05 -28.85 24.39
CA SER A 230 0.28 -30.00 23.95
C SER A 230 -1.20 -29.77 24.18
N VAL A 231 -2.03 -30.01 23.18
CA VAL A 231 -3.49 -30.05 23.33
C VAL A 231 -3.87 -31.48 23.73
N THR A 232 -4.34 -31.64 24.96
CA THR A 232 -4.70 -32.91 25.58
C THR A 232 -6.21 -33.12 25.58
N GLY A 233 -6.66 -34.30 26.00
CA GLY A 233 -8.06 -34.60 26.26
C GLY A 233 -8.63 -33.88 27.49
N SER A 234 -9.81 -34.32 27.93
CA SER A 234 -10.55 -33.74 29.05
C SER A 234 -9.78 -33.81 30.37
N ARG A 235 -8.98 -34.87 30.55
CA ARG A 235 -8.13 -35.07 31.72
C ARG A 235 -6.89 -35.87 31.33
N PHE A 236 -5.72 -35.27 31.52
CA PHE A 236 -4.42 -35.92 31.42
C PHE A 236 -3.76 -35.90 32.80
N VAL A 237 -3.14 -36.98 33.23
CA VAL A 237 -2.35 -37.03 34.46
C VAL A 237 -0.94 -37.47 34.06
N ASP A 238 0.05 -36.63 34.34
CA ASP A 238 1.45 -36.97 34.03
C ASP A 238 2.01 -38.01 35.00
N ASP A 239 3.24 -38.45 34.74
CA ASP A 239 4.00 -39.38 35.57
C ASP A 239 4.33 -38.84 36.97
N ALA A 240 4.31 -37.52 37.15
CA ALA A 240 4.43 -36.86 38.45
C ALA A 240 3.07 -36.72 39.20
N GLY A 241 1.97 -37.19 38.61
CA GLY A 241 0.62 -37.11 39.18
C GLY A 241 -0.06 -35.74 39.00
N ALA A 242 0.53 -34.82 38.23
CA ALA A 242 -0.06 -33.53 37.92
C ALA A 242 -1.17 -33.69 36.87
N ALA A 243 -2.36 -33.15 37.18
CA ALA A 243 -3.50 -33.20 36.30
C ALA A 243 -3.56 -31.96 35.40
N PHE A 244 -3.67 -32.19 34.09
CA PHE A 244 -3.85 -31.17 33.07
C PHE A 244 -5.21 -31.35 32.40
N VAL A 245 -5.85 -30.22 32.06
CA VAL A 245 -7.15 -30.19 31.39
C VAL A 245 -6.98 -29.46 30.07
N HIS A 246 -7.21 -30.18 28.96
CA HIS A 246 -7.19 -29.68 27.58
C HIS A 246 -5.85 -29.17 27.05
N ARG A 247 -4.98 -28.58 27.88
CA ARG A 247 -3.66 -28.11 27.47
C ARG A 247 -2.60 -28.33 28.54
N ARG A 248 -1.45 -28.81 28.10
CA ARG A 248 -0.22 -28.91 28.88
C ARG A 248 0.80 -27.94 28.32
N SER A 249 1.09 -26.88 29.06
CA SER A 249 2.07 -25.84 28.69
C SER A 249 3.46 -26.21 29.18
N GLY A 250 4.48 -25.63 28.54
CA GLY A 250 5.86 -25.79 28.99
C GLY A 250 6.47 -27.14 28.64
N VAL A 251 6.01 -27.75 27.52
CA VAL A 251 6.69 -28.89 26.90
C VAL A 251 8.11 -28.44 26.58
N LYS A 252 9.11 -29.05 27.25
CA LYS A 252 10.52 -28.70 27.10
C LYS A 252 11.17 -29.66 26.11
N ASP A 253 12.17 -29.16 25.40
CA ASP A 253 13.11 -30.00 24.67
C ASP A 253 14.02 -30.69 25.70
N THR A 254 13.52 -31.75 26.31
CA THR A 254 14.32 -32.61 27.19
C THR A 254 14.94 -33.70 26.35
N ASP A 255 16.26 -33.82 26.43
CA ASP A 255 16.94 -35.00 25.91
C ASP A 255 16.29 -36.24 26.54
N VAL A 256 15.91 -37.19 25.67
CA VAL A 256 15.42 -38.49 26.12
C VAL A 256 16.59 -39.13 26.87
N PRO A 257 16.44 -39.47 28.16
CA PRO A 257 17.54 -40.09 28.90
C PRO A 257 18.04 -41.33 28.13
N GLU A 258 19.34 -41.40 27.86
CA GLU A 258 19.96 -42.56 27.16
C GLU A 258 19.65 -43.88 27.90
N ASP A 259 19.43 -43.80 29.22
CA ASP A 259 19.15 -44.93 30.11
C ASP A 259 17.65 -45.13 30.42
N TRP A 260 16.72 -44.63 29.60
CA TRP A 260 15.27 -44.83 29.84
C TRP A 260 14.81 -46.31 29.72
N ASP A 261 15.72 -47.29 29.67
CA ASP A 261 15.46 -48.65 29.19
C ASP A 261 15.72 -49.82 30.16
N GLU A 262 15.96 -49.66 31.47
CA GLU A 262 16.30 -50.86 32.30
C GLU A 262 15.24 -51.43 33.25
N ASP A 263 14.36 -50.64 33.88
CA ASP A 263 13.37 -51.18 34.84
C ASP A 263 11.92 -51.03 34.37
N ALA A 264 11.63 -51.47 33.14
CA ALA A 264 10.27 -51.47 32.59
C ALA A 264 9.33 -52.32 33.46
N MET A 265 8.23 -51.73 33.92
CA MET A 265 7.15 -52.48 34.58
C MET A 265 6.68 -53.63 33.66
N PRO A 266 6.68 -54.89 34.12
CA PRO A 266 6.24 -56.02 33.33
C PRO A 266 4.83 -55.80 32.75
N GLY A 267 4.65 -55.98 31.44
CA GLY A 267 3.35 -55.92 30.76
C GLY A 267 2.94 -54.57 30.14
N ARG A 268 3.84 -53.59 30.02
CA ARG A 268 3.58 -52.35 29.25
C ARG A 268 4.29 -52.34 27.90
N PHE A 269 3.61 -51.92 26.85
CA PHE A 269 4.21 -51.71 25.53
C PHE A 269 5.29 -50.61 25.59
N ARG A 270 6.44 -50.87 24.98
CA ARG A 270 7.55 -49.91 24.89
C ARG A 270 7.39 -49.06 23.63
N ILE A 271 7.61 -47.75 23.75
CA ILE A 271 7.60 -46.83 22.59
C ILE A 271 9.01 -46.83 21.99
N ALA A 272 9.12 -47.22 20.71
CA ALA A 272 10.36 -47.21 19.95
C ALA A 272 10.72 -45.78 19.51
N ASP A 273 9.76 -45.10 18.90
CA ASP A 273 9.91 -43.74 18.38
C ASP A 273 8.54 -43.10 18.18
N ILE A 274 8.53 -41.78 18.06
CA ILE A 274 7.41 -41.02 17.54
C ILE A 274 7.79 -40.55 16.14
N THR A 275 7.04 -40.97 15.13
CA THR A 275 7.42 -40.84 13.70
C THR A 275 6.48 -39.92 12.90
N GLY A 276 5.50 -39.34 13.58
CA GLY A 276 4.49 -38.50 12.98
C GLY A 276 3.77 -37.67 14.04
N TYR A 277 3.25 -36.54 13.59
CA TYR A 277 2.45 -35.63 14.40
C TYR A 277 1.26 -35.19 13.56
N MET A 278 0.11 -35.09 14.21
CA MET A 278 -1.14 -34.63 13.63
C MET A 278 -1.74 -33.59 14.60
N PRO A 279 -1.84 -32.31 14.19
CA PRO A 279 -2.39 -31.28 15.05
C PRO A 279 -3.90 -31.48 15.29
N PRO A 280 -4.48 -30.82 16.30
CA PRO A 280 -5.82 -31.16 16.79
C PRO A 280 -6.93 -30.99 15.76
N TRP A 281 -6.82 -30.01 14.87
CA TRP A 281 -7.79 -29.79 13.79
C TRP A 281 -7.70 -30.86 12.69
N GLU A 282 -6.51 -31.40 12.40
CA GLU A 282 -6.33 -32.51 11.46
C GLU A 282 -6.82 -33.82 12.09
N ALA A 283 -6.48 -34.05 13.37
CA ALA A 283 -6.89 -35.22 14.15
C ALA A 283 -8.40 -35.32 14.30
N TRP A 284 -9.06 -34.21 14.62
CA TRP A 284 -10.52 -34.19 14.71
C TRP A 284 -11.18 -34.53 13.38
N CYS A 285 -10.60 -34.15 12.25
CA CYS A 285 -11.11 -34.50 10.92
C CYS A 285 -10.61 -35.86 10.42
N HIS A 286 -9.77 -36.58 11.16
CA HIS A 286 -9.18 -37.86 10.74
C HIS A 286 -10.16 -39.00 11.00
N GLU A 287 -10.23 -39.96 10.07
CA GLU A 287 -11.23 -41.04 10.14
C GLU A 287 -11.03 -41.96 11.35
N HIS A 288 -9.77 -42.14 11.77
CA HIS A 288 -9.43 -43.03 12.88
C HIS A 288 -9.28 -42.31 14.22
N ALA A 289 -8.92 -41.01 14.25
CA ALA A 289 -8.67 -40.30 15.51
C ALA A 289 -9.95 -39.65 16.04
N GLY A 290 -10.54 -38.70 15.31
CA GLY A 290 -11.87 -38.16 15.64
C GLY A 290 -11.98 -37.33 16.93
N PHE A 291 -10.89 -37.15 17.67
CA PHE A 291 -10.83 -36.32 18.87
C PHE A 291 -10.03 -35.04 18.60
N TYR A 292 -10.43 -33.94 19.25
CA TYR A 292 -9.72 -32.67 19.17
C TYR A 292 -8.59 -32.64 20.21
N GLN A 293 -7.47 -33.28 19.89
CA GLN A 293 -6.24 -33.27 20.67
C GLN A 293 -5.04 -33.53 19.75
N ASP A 294 -3.83 -33.29 20.24
CA ASP A 294 -2.62 -33.66 19.51
C ASP A 294 -2.56 -35.18 19.38
N PHE A 295 -2.26 -35.65 18.17
CA PHE A 295 -2.03 -37.08 17.90
C PHE A 295 -0.62 -37.29 17.39
N TYR A 296 -0.05 -38.41 17.76
CA TYR A 296 1.31 -38.78 17.44
C TYR A 296 1.34 -40.20 16.90
N ARG A 297 2.13 -40.42 15.85
CA ARG A 297 2.30 -41.74 15.30
C ARG A 297 3.39 -42.46 16.07
N VAL A 298 3.01 -43.38 16.93
CA VAL A 298 3.88 -44.12 17.83
C VAL A 298 4.29 -45.43 17.17
N LEU A 299 5.60 -45.68 17.10
CA LEU A 299 6.18 -46.96 16.70
C LEU A 299 6.42 -47.79 17.97
N TRP A 300 5.89 -49.00 18.04
CA TRP A 300 5.98 -49.84 19.24
C TRP A 300 7.18 -50.81 19.18
N LYS A 301 7.80 -51.13 20.33
CA LYS A 301 8.78 -52.21 20.52
C LYS A 301 8.09 -53.45 21.11
N ASP A 302 8.62 -54.62 20.77
CA ASP A 302 8.29 -55.90 21.42
C ASP A 302 9.04 -56.09 22.73
N ASP A 303 8.71 -57.18 23.43
CA ASP A 303 9.35 -57.56 24.69
C ASP A 303 10.86 -57.83 24.55
N LYS A 304 11.34 -58.02 23.31
CA LYS A 304 12.76 -58.19 22.97
C LYS A 304 13.42 -56.88 22.54
N GLY A 305 12.72 -55.75 22.66
CA GLY A 305 13.21 -54.43 22.27
C GLY A 305 13.26 -54.17 20.76
N THR A 306 12.74 -55.10 19.93
CA THR A 306 12.68 -54.95 18.48
C THR A 306 11.40 -54.23 18.09
N ALA A 307 11.46 -53.27 17.16
CA ALA A 307 10.25 -52.60 16.68
C ALA A 307 9.25 -53.63 16.10
N TRP A 308 7.94 -53.44 16.34
CA TRP A 308 6.84 -54.25 15.78
C TRP A 308 6.67 -54.09 14.25
N ALA A 309 7.75 -53.78 13.53
CA ALA A 309 7.78 -53.42 12.11
C ALA A 309 7.16 -54.50 11.18
N GLY A 310 6.95 -55.72 11.65
CA GLY A 310 6.28 -56.79 10.90
C GLY A 310 4.76 -56.88 11.07
N MET A 311 4.15 -56.25 12.08
CA MET A 311 2.72 -56.39 12.35
C MET A 311 1.93 -55.24 11.71
N ASN A 312 1.07 -55.56 10.74
CA ASN A 312 0.23 -54.55 10.11
C ASN A 312 -0.92 -54.13 11.03
N LEU A 313 -0.77 -53.00 11.70
CA LEU A 313 -1.79 -52.44 12.58
C LEU A 313 -2.80 -51.56 11.85
N SER A 314 -2.72 -51.40 10.52
CA SER A 314 -3.61 -50.49 9.76
C SER A 314 -5.10 -50.85 9.83
N LYS A 315 -5.43 -52.07 10.26
CA LYS A 315 -6.80 -52.53 10.49
C LYS A 315 -7.27 -52.41 11.94
N VAL A 316 -6.38 -52.06 12.85
CA VAL A 316 -6.68 -51.86 14.27
C VAL A 316 -7.20 -50.43 14.45
N GLU A 317 -7.94 -50.19 15.53
CA GLU A 317 -8.31 -48.84 15.94
C GLU A 317 -7.06 -47.97 16.00
N ASN A 318 -7.10 -46.79 15.37
CA ASN A 318 -5.95 -45.90 15.20
C ASN A 318 -4.76 -46.45 14.38
N GLY A 319 -4.95 -47.52 13.63
CA GLY A 319 -3.94 -48.11 12.76
C GLY A 319 -3.34 -47.13 11.76
N ALA A 320 -2.01 -47.10 11.65
CA ALA A 320 -1.31 -46.31 10.63
C ALA A 320 -0.59 -47.23 9.63
N GLU A 321 0.70 -47.52 9.88
CA GLU A 321 1.56 -48.40 9.07
C GLU A 321 2.05 -49.58 9.93
N ALA A 322 2.78 -50.53 9.34
CA ALA A 322 3.26 -51.71 10.05
C ALA A 322 4.07 -51.34 11.32
N GLY A 323 3.60 -51.81 12.48
CA GLY A 323 4.18 -51.55 13.80
C GLY A 323 3.82 -50.22 14.45
N SER A 324 2.94 -49.40 13.84
CA SER A 324 2.60 -48.06 14.36
C SER A 324 1.11 -47.77 14.47
N THR A 325 0.74 -46.98 15.47
CA THR A 325 -0.61 -46.48 15.71
C THR A 325 -0.60 -44.97 15.95
N TRP A 326 -1.74 -44.32 15.72
CA TRP A 326 -1.98 -42.93 16.08
C TRP A 326 -2.45 -42.85 17.53
N GLU A 327 -1.56 -42.44 18.43
CA GLU A 327 -1.89 -42.29 19.84
C GLU A 327 -2.21 -40.82 20.16
N PRO A 328 -3.25 -40.57 20.96
CA PRO A 328 -3.50 -39.24 21.47
C PRO A 328 -2.42 -38.82 22.49
N ASP A 329 -2.21 -37.51 22.67
CA ASP A 329 -1.18 -36.95 23.55
C ASP A 329 -1.27 -37.45 25.00
N ASP A 330 -2.49 -37.75 25.47
CA ASP A 330 -2.75 -38.25 26.82
C ASP A 330 -2.36 -39.71 27.05
N CYS A 331 -2.18 -40.48 25.98
CA CYS A 331 -1.66 -41.86 26.03
C CYS A 331 -0.12 -41.92 26.03
N ILE A 332 0.57 -40.78 25.88
CA ILE A 332 2.03 -40.74 25.81
C ILE A 332 2.59 -40.20 27.14
N PRO A 333 3.63 -40.81 27.73
CA PRO A 333 4.28 -40.30 28.94
C PRO A 333 4.98 -38.96 28.74
N ALA A 334 4.88 -38.04 29.72
CA ALA A 334 5.50 -36.71 29.65
C ALA A 334 7.04 -36.74 29.48
N SER A 335 7.69 -37.82 29.92
CA SER A 335 9.12 -38.09 29.66
C SER A 335 9.50 -38.14 28.17
N LEU A 336 8.53 -38.30 27.27
CA LEU A 336 8.73 -38.32 25.82
C LEU A 336 8.49 -36.96 25.13
N ASP A 337 8.43 -35.88 25.89
CA ASP A 337 8.19 -34.53 25.36
C ASP A 337 9.22 -34.08 24.32
N GLY A 338 10.50 -34.43 24.50
CA GLY A 338 11.53 -34.17 23.48
C GLY A 338 11.22 -34.84 22.13
N MET A 339 10.71 -36.08 22.14
CA MET A 339 10.29 -36.76 20.90
C MET A 339 9.06 -36.09 20.27
N ARG A 340 8.09 -35.65 21.08
CA ARG A 340 6.90 -34.93 20.60
C ARG A 340 7.28 -33.60 19.95
N LEU A 341 8.15 -32.83 20.59
CA LEU A 341 8.59 -31.52 20.09
C LEU A 341 9.41 -31.67 18.80
N ARG A 342 10.25 -32.70 18.73
CA ARG A 342 10.97 -33.09 17.50
C ARG A 342 10.00 -33.36 16.36
N GLU A 343 8.94 -34.15 16.58
CA GLU A 343 7.95 -34.44 15.53
C GLU A 343 7.07 -33.25 15.16
N LYS A 344 6.67 -32.40 16.13
CA LYS A 344 6.01 -31.12 15.86
C LYS A 344 6.87 -30.24 14.95
N THR A 345 8.16 -30.14 15.23
CA THR A 345 9.12 -29.37 14.42
C THR A 345 9.33 -29.97 13.03
N ARG A 346 9.42 -31.30 12.93
CA ARG A 346 9.48 -32.01 11.62
C ARG A 346 8.21 -31.80 10.81
N TRP A 347 7.03 -31.83 11.43
CA TRP A 347 5.77 -31.51 10.76
C TRP A 347 5.76 -30.07 10.24
N LEU A 348 6.20 -29.09 11.03
CA LEU A 348 6.31 -27.69 10.60
C LEU A 348 7.20 -27.56 9.36
N LYS A 349 8.37 -28.18 9.40
CA LYS A 349 9.30 -28.19 8.26
C LYS A 349 8.67 -28.82 7.02
N ARG A 350 8.06 -30.01 7.12
CA ARG A 350 7.38 -30.69 6.00
C ARG A 350 6.29 -29.82 5.38
N LYS A 351 5.47 -29.15 6.19
CA LYS A 351 4.40 -28.28 5.71
C LYS A 351 4.95 -27.01 5.06
N HIS A 352 6.04 -26.42 5.59
CA HIS A 352 6.71 -25.30 4.93
C HIS A 352 7.27 -25.69 3.55
N ASP A 353 7.95 -26.83 3.46
CA ASP A 353 8.51 -27.32 2.19
C ASP A 353 7.39 -27.59 1.17
N GLN A 354 6.25 -28.13 1.62
CA GLN A 354 5.07 -28.32 0.77
C GLN A 354 4.50 -26.98 0.27
N GLU A 355 4.29 -25.99 1.15
CA GLU A 355 3.77 -24.68 0.75
C GLU A 355 4.71 -23.95 -0.22
N GLN A 356 6.03 -24.10 -0.04
CA GLN A 356 7.03 -23.55 -0.96
C GLN A 356 6.99 -24.24 -2.33
N LYS A 357 6.82 -25.57 -2.35
CA LYS A 357 6.70 -26.33 -3.59
C LYS A 357 5.44 -25.97 -4.36
N GLU A 358 4.28 -25.91 -3.68
CA GLU A 358 3.01 -25.49 -4.29
C GLU A 358 3.09 -24.07 -4.85
N LYS A 359 3.75 -23.16 -4.12
CA LYS A 359 4.00 -21.80 -4.60
C LYS A 359 4.89 -21.80 -5.85
N ALA A 360 5.99 -22.58 -5.84
CA ALA A 360 6.88 -22.67 -6.99
C ALA A 360 6.20 -23.28 -8.23
N GLU A 361 5.33 -24.28 -8.06
CA GLU A 361 4.51 -24.85 -9.13
C GLU A 361 3.52 -23.82 -9.68
N LYS A 362 2.83 -23.08 -8.81
CA LYS A 362 1.92 -22.01 -9.23
C LYS A 362 2.65 -20.87 -9.96
N ASP A 363 3.80 -20.44 -9.46
CA ASP A 363 4.62 -19.42 -10.11
C ASP A 363 5.12 -19.90 -11.49
N LYS A 364 5.41 -21.21 -11.63
CA LYS A 364 5.74 -21.84 -12.92
C LYS A 364 4.55 -21.88 -13.87
N GLU A 365 3.34 -22.15 -13.39
CA GLU A 365 2.10 -22.11 -14.19
C GLU A 365 1.76 -20.68 -14.64
N GLU A 366 1.87 -19.69 -13.74
CA GLU A 366 1.66 -18.27 -14.06
C GLU A 366 2.70 -17.80 -15.11
N ALA A 367 3.97 -18.13 -14.93
CA ALA A 367 5.02 -17.83 -15.91
C ALA A 367 4.80 -18.54 -17.26
N ALA A 368 4.21 -19.74 -17.27
CA ALA A 368 3.85 -20.43 -18.51
C ALA A 368 2.65 -19.77 -19.21
N ALA A 369 1.69 -19.23 -18.45
CA ALA A 369 0.53 -18.51 -18.98
C ALA A 369 0.92 -17.15 -19.58
N GLU A 370 1.88 -16.44 -18.98
CA GLU A 370 2.36 -15.12 -19.42
C GLU A 370 3.19 -15.19 -20.71
N ARG A 371 3.75 -16.35 -21.07
CA ARG A 371 4.51 -16.56 -22.33
C ARG A 371 3.65 -16.64 -23.60
N ARG A 372 2.35 -16.33 -23.55
CA ARG A 372 1.54 -16.18 -24.77
C ARG A 372 1.98 -14.90 -25.49
N PRO A 373 2.45 -14.97 -26.75
CA PRO A 373 2.97 -13.79 -27.44
C PRO A 373 1.85 -12.78 -27.66
N GLU A 374 1.97 -11.61 -27.02
CA GLU A 374 1.09 -10.47 -27.32
C GLU A 374 1.31 -10.00 -28.76
N PRO A 375 0.26 -9.61 -29.49
CA PRO A 375 0.41 -9.05 -30.82
C PRO A 375 1.25 -7.76 -30.76
N PRO A 376 2.15 -7.53 -31.72
CA PRO A 376 3.06 -6.39 -31.70
C PRO A 376 2.27 -5.08 -31.69
N ALA A 377 2.63 -4.18 -30.76
CA ALA A 377 2.03 -2.86 -30.65
C ALA A 377 2.25 -2.05 -31.94
N LYS A 378 1.16 -1.69 -32.62
CA LYS A 378 1.22 -0.79 -33.78
C LYS A 378 1.45 0.63 -33.28
N MET A 379 2.66 1.17 -33.50
CA MET A 379 2.92 2.59 -33.26
C MET A 379 2.20 3.44 -34.33
N GLY A 380 1.33 4.35 -33.91
CA GLY A 380 0.66 5.29 -34.81
C GLY A 380 1.66 6.30 -35.37
N ARG A 381 1.86 6.33 -36.69
CA ARG A 381 2.68 7.35 -37.38
C ARG A 381 1.95 8.67 -37.62
N TYR A 382 0.63 8.65 -37.46
CA TYR A 382 -0.27 9.76 -37.74
C TYR A 382 -1.23 9.91 -36.58
N ARG A 383 -1.67 11.14 -36.32
CA ARG A 383 -2.80 11.41 -35.44
C ARG A 383 -4.06 10.80 -36.05
N ARG A 384 -5.12 10.60 -35.24
CA ARG A 384 -6.43 10.08 -35.73
C ARG A 384 -7.06 10.93 -36.82
N ASN A 385 -6.65 12.19 -36.97
CA ASN A 385 -7.10 13.12 -37.99
C ASN A 385 -6.23 13.14 -39.27
N GLY A 386 -5.20 12.29 -39.37
CA GLY A 386 -4.31 12.20 -40.54
C GLY A 386 -3.10 13.12 -40.52
N ASP A 387 -3.00 14.02 -39.54
CA ASP A 387 -1.85 14.93 -39.44
C ASP A 387 -0.59 14.20 -38.93
N PRO A 388 0.60 14.66 -39.33
CA PRO A 388 1.86 14.19 -38.74
C PRO A 388 1.86 14.45 -37.23
N LEU A 389 2.40 13.52 -36.44
CA LEU A 389 2.66 13.76 -35.03
C LEU A 389 3.59 14.97 -34.87
N SER A 390 3.21 15.94 -34.04
CA SER A 390 4.02 17.13 -33.78
C SER A 390 5.38 16.75 -33.20
N ARG A 391 6.41 17.50 -33.59
CA ARG A 391 7.78 17.34 -33.10
C ARG A 391 7.78 17.49 -31.58
N ASP A 392 8.44 16.55 -30.89
CA ASP A 392 8.42 16.40 -29.43
C ASP A 392 8.72 17.71 -28.69
N MET A 393 7.82 18.13 -27.80
CA MET A 393 7.80 19.49 -27.20
C MET A 393 8.87 19.69 -26.11
N PHE A 394 9.66 18.66 -25.78
CA PHE A 394 10.67 18.68 -24.72
C PHE A 394 12.07 19.14 -25.15
N ARG A 395 12.28 19.60 -26.39
CA ARG A 395 13.57 20.17 -26.81
C ARG A 395 13.77 21.57 -26.21
N LEU A 396 14.21 21.63 -24.96
CA LEU A 396 14.88 22.82 -24.41
C LEU A 396 15.97 23.28 -25.40
N LYS A 397 15.95 24.57 -25.79
CA LYS A 397 16.97 25.20 -26.66
C LYS A 397 18.42 25.13 -26.13
N ARG A 398 18.66 24.56 -24.96
CA ARG A 398 19.97 24.23 -24.42
C ARG A 398 19.94 22.85 -23.77
N GLY A 399 20.39 21.84 -24.50
CA GLY A 399 20.61 20.49 -23.98
C GLY A 399 20.25 19.42 -25.00
N HIS A 400 21.28 18.91 -25.69
CA HIS A 400 21.27 17.86 -26.72
C HIS A 400 20.77 18.31 -28.11
N ASP A 401 21.68 18.97 -28.84
CA ASP A 401 21.58 19.16 -30.29
C ASP A 401 21.54 17.80 -31.00
N PHE A 402 20.36 17.19 -31.08
CA PHE A 402 20.07 16.25 -32.16
C PHE A 402 19.82 17.06 -33.42
N HIS A 403 20.91 17.40 -34.11
CA HIS A 403 20.85 17.60 -35.56
C HIS A 403 20.20 16.35 -36.15
N PRO A 404 19.08 16.45 -36.87
CA PRO A 404 18.57 15.30 -37.60
C PRO A 404 19.69 14.86 -38.56
N PRO A 405 20.19 13.62 -38.45
CA PRO A 405 21.25 13.17 -39.35
C PRO A 405 20.74 13.32 -40.78
N GLN A 406 21.56 13.87 -41.66
CA GLN A 406 21.35 13.74 -43.10
C GLN A 406 21.28 12.25 -43.36
N ALA A 407 20.09 11.75 -43.73
CA ALA A 407 19.77 10.32 -43.77
C ALA A 407 20.72 9.49 -44.65
N ASP A 408 21.50 10.14 -45.52
CA ASP A 408 22.40 9.51 -46.48
C ASP A 408 23.89 9.56 -46.08
N LYS A 409 24.26 10.16 -44.93
CA LYS A 409 25.67 10.31 -44.53
C LYS A 409 26.12 9.51 -43.31
N ASP A 410 25.21 8.87 -42.60
CA ASP A 410 25.55 8.04 -41.44
C ASP A 410 24.84 6.67 -41.51
N PRO A 411 25.31 5.75 -42.38
CA PRO A 411 24.90 4.34 -42.30
C PRO A 411 25.31 3.69 -40.96
N ASP A 412 26.12 4.38 -40.15
CA ASP A 412 26.74 3.87 -38.94
C ASP A 412 26.11 4.38 -37.63
N VAL A 413 25.06 5.21 -37.62
CA VAL A 413 24.40 5.56 -36.33
C VAL A 413 23.70 4.33 -35.69
N ARG A 414 23.54 3.24 -36.45
CA ARG A 414 23.15 1.92 -35.91
C ARG A 414 24.30 1.13 -35.27
N SER A 415 25.55 1.57 -35.36
CA SER A 415 26.70 0.93 -34.71
C SER A 415 26.96 1.43 -33.28
N GLY A 416 25.89 1.81 -32.57
CA GLY A 416 25.79 1.60 -31.12
C GLY A 416 26.45 2.67 -30.25
N TRP A 417 25.80 2.90 -29.11
CA TRP A 417 26.38 3.62 -27.98
C TRP A 417 27.80 3.13 -27.66
N PRO A 418 28.73 4.01 -27.22
CA PRO A 418 30.05 3.64 -26.74
C PRO A 418 30.01 2.41 -25.82
N LYS A 419 30.66 1.32 -26.22
CA LYS A 419 30.62 0.03 -25.50
C LYS A 419 31.77 -0.11 -24.52
N LYS A 420 32.83 0.66 -24.72
CA LYS A 420 34.02 0.75 -23.88
C LYS A 420 34.27 2.20 -23.49
N ALA A 421 35.06 2.41 -22.43
CA ALA A 421 35.44 3.74 -22.01
C ALA A 421 36.21 4.49 -23.11
N GLU A 422 37.02 3.76 -23.89
CA GLU A 422 37.76 4.30 -25.04
C GLU A 422 36.86 4.77 -26.19
N ASP A 423 35.63 4.26 -26.28
CA ASP A 423 34.67 4.62 -27.34
C ASP A 423 33.99 5.98 -27.06
N TYR A 424 34.17 6.56 -25.86
CA TYR A 424 33.66 7.89 -25.54
C TYR A 424 34.54 8.98 -26.18
N PRO A 425 33.95 10.07 -26.72
CA PRO A 425 34.72 11.15 -27.31
C PRO A 425 35.73 11.76 -26.32
N PRO A 426 36.94 12.16 -26.77
CA PRO A 426 37.94 12.77 -25.91
C PRO A 426 37.37 13.96 -25.13
N GLY A 427 37.55 13.95 -23.81
CA GLY A 427 37.05 15.00 -22.90
C GLY A 427 35.70 14.70 -22.24
N TYR A 428 35.05 13.58 -22.58
CA TYR A 428 33.82 13.13 -21.92
C TYR A 428 34.10 11.97 -20.96
N GLY A 429 33.57 12.04 -19.74
CA GLY A 429 33.66 10.92 -18.78
C GLY A 429 32.75 9.77 -19.19
N CYS A 430 33.21 8.53 -19.07
CA CYS A 430 32.38 7.36 -19.30
C CYS A 430 31.26 7.28 -18.24
N ALA A 431 30.05 6.84 -18.63
CA ALA A 431 29.04 6.46 -17.65
C ALA A 431 29.60 5.31 -16.79
N ASN A 432 29.18 5.17 -15.53
CA ASN A 432 29.58 4.03 -14.71
C ASN A 432 28.33 3.29 -14.21
N PRO A 433 28.06 2.07 -14.72
CA PRO A 433 28.90 1.31 -15.66
C PRO A 433 28.92 1.91 -17.09
N PRO A 434 30.04 1.78 -17.83
CA PRO A 434 30.18 2.32 -19.17
C PRO A 434 29.33 1.51 -20.15
N GLY A 435 28.37 2.18 -20.76
CA GLY A 435 27.53 1.58 -21.80
C GLY A 435 26.81 0.31 -21.38
N LEU A 436 26.51 -0.48 -22.40
CA LEU A 436 25.66 -1.67 -22.37
C LEU A 436 26.12 -2.67 -21.31
N CYS A 437 25.18 -3.39 -20.70
CA CYS A 437 25.45 -4.34 -19.61
C CYS A 437 26.53 -5.40 -19.98
N LYS A 438 26.79 -5.61 -21.28
CA LYS A 438 27.82 -6.44 -21.89
C LYS A 438 28.24 -5.84 -23.24
N THR A 439 29.40 -6.20 -23.77
CA THR A 439 29.86 -5.80 -25.13
C THR A 439 28.92 -6.23 -26.27
N THR A 440 28.09 -7.25 -26.02
CA THR A 440 27.07 -7.78 -26.94
C THR A 440 25.64 -7.35 -26.59
N CYS A 441 25.45 -6.65 -25.49
CA CYS A 441 24.14 -6.17 -25.05
C CYS A 441 23.76 -4.92 -25.86
N ASP A 442 22.49 -4.72 -26.19
CA ASP A 442 21.92 -3.54 -26.86
C ASP A 442 20.79 -2.90 -26.00
N CYS A 443 20.86 -3.03 -24.67
CA CYS A 443 19.82 -2.56 -23.74
C CYS A 443 19.51 -1.06 -23.78
N MET A 444 20.32 -0.26 -24.45
CA MET A 444 20.14 1.19 -24.65
C MET A 444 19.60 1.51 -26.05
N ASP A 445 19.17 0.51 -26.82
CA ASP A 445 18.44 0.67 -28.07
C ASP A 445 16.94 0.74 -27.76
N ASP A 446 16.42 1.97 -27.57
CA ASP A 446 15.06 2.26 -27.11
C ASP A 446 13.95 1.77 -28.07
N ASN A 447 14.32 1.24 -29.24
CA ASN A 447 13.38 0.76 -30.26
C ASN A 447 13.07 -0.74 -30.20
N ARG A 448 13.60 -1.49 -29.23
CA ARG A 448 13.19 -2.88 -29.01
C ARG A 448 12.44 -3.08 -27.72
N SER A 449 11.54 -4.06 -27.72
CA SER A 449 10.90 -4.52 -26.48
C SER A 449 11.98 -4.84 -25.45
N GLN A 450 11.85 -4.26 -24.26
CA GLN A 450 12.75 -4.55 -23.15
C GLN A 450 12.67 -6.04 -22.85
N ARG A 451 13.83 -6.70 -22.81
CA ARG A 451 13.94 -8.11 -22.45
C ARG A 451 13.74 -8.21 -20.93
N PRO A 452 13.17 -9.32 -20.41
CA PRO A 452 12.87 -9.45 -18.98
C PRO A 452 14.05 -9.16 -18.05
N TRP A 453 15.28 -9.55 -18.42
CA TRP A 453 16.48 -9.29 -17.62
C TRP A 453 16.87 -7.80 -17.52
N GLU A 454 16.27 -6.94 -18.34
CA GLU A 454 16.49 -5.50 -18.35
C GLU A 454 15.54 -4.76 -17.42
N THR A 455 14.36 -5.31 -17.19
CA THR A 455 13.38 -4.83 -16.22
C THR A 455 13.59 -5.45 -14.84
N THR A 456 14.28 -6.59 -14.75
CA THR A 456 14.61 -7.28 -13.49
C THR A 456 16.08 -7.10 -13.08
N LYS A 457 16.65 -5.89 -13.24
CA LYS A 457 18.01 -5.63 -12.74
C LYS A 457 17.99 -5.53 -11.22
N GLU A 458 18.97 -6.10 -10.54
CA GLU A 458 19.05 -6.09 -9.06
C GLU A 458 19.00 -4.68 -8.45
N TRP A 459 19.44 -3.64 -9.18
CA TRP A 459 19.35 -2.25 -8.74
C TRP A 459 17.99 -1.59 -9.00
N LEU A 460 17.16 -2.13 -9.91
CA LEU A 460 15.75 -1.75 -10.07
C LEU A 460 14.90 -2.38 -8.96
N GLU A 461 15.23 -3.63 -8.63
CA GLU A 461 14.66 -4.47 -7.56
C GLU A 461 15.37 -4.23 -6.22
N ASP A 462 15.55 -2.97 -5.79
CA ASP A 462 16.04 -2.69 -4.44
C ASP A 462 15.00 -3.25 -3.44
N PRO A 463 15.33 -4.29 -2.64
CA PRO A 463 14.37 -4.92 -1.73
C PRO A 463 13.79 -3.95 -0.72
N ARG A 464 14.55 -2.92 -0.35
CA ARG A 464 14.08 -1.87 0.56
C ARG A 464 13.06 -0.99 -0.13
N ARG A 465 13.35 -0.51 -1.34
CA ARG A 465 12.41 0.29 -2.14
C ARG A 465 11.12 -0.49 -2.44
N ALA A 466 11.23 -1.77 -2.80
CA ALA A 466 10.08 -2.64 -3.06
C ALA A 466 9.25 -2.87 -1.79
N SER A 467 9.92 -3.09 -0.64
CA SER A 467 9.28 -3.19 0.67
C SER A 467 8.56 -1.90 1.06
N ASP A 468 9.20 -0.75 0.88
CA ASP A 468 8.64 0.56 1.21
C ASP A 468 7.44 0.90 0.32
N ALA A 469 7.53 0.63 -1.00
CA ALA A 469 6.42 0.78 -1.92
C ALA A 469 5.25 -0.15 -1.59
N LYS A 470 5.53 -1.41 -1.25
CA LYS A 470 4.51 -2.37 -0.81
C LYS A 470 3.84 -1.93 0.48
N LYS A 471 4.62 -1.46 1.45
CA LYS A 471 4.12 -0.92 2.72
C LYS A 471 3.26 0.31 2.49
N ALA A 472 3.65 1.22 1.62
CA ALA A 472 2.84 2.38 1.25
C ALA A 472 1.50 1.96 0.61
N ILE A 473 1.52 1.01 -0.33
CA ILE A 473 0.31 0.46 -0.96
C ILE A 473 -0.59 -0.22 0.07
N GLU A 474 -0.05 -0.96 1.04
CA GLU A 474 -0.80 -1.60 2.11
C GLU A 474 -1.42 -0.58 3.07
N VAL A 475 -0.66 0.45 3.47
CA VAL A 475 -1.15 1.55 4.32
C VAL A 475 -2.29 2.30 3.63
N LEU A 476 -2.15 2.66 2.36
CA LEU A 476 -3.23 3.27 1.57
C LEU A 476 -4.43 2.32 1.43
N SER A 477 -4.20 1.03 1.18
CA SER A 477 -5.29 0.03 1.08
C SER A 477 -6.07 -0.14 2.38
N ALA A 478 -5.43 0.07 3.53
CA ALA A 478 -6.06 -0.01 4.83
C ALA A 478 -6.96 1.20 5.12
N GLN A 479 -6.76 2.33 4.44
CA GLN A 479 -7.58 3.54 4.56
C GLN A 479 -8.88 3.43 3.74
N GLN A 480 -9.67 2.39 3.97
CA GLN A 480 -10.88 2.07 3.18
C GLN A 480 -11.98 3.14 3.22
N HIS A 481 -11.91 4.08 4.17
CA HIS A 481 -12.80 5.23 4.26
C HIS A 481 -12.40 6.38 3.31
N PHE A 482 -11.14 6.42 2.88
CA PHE A 482 -10.57 7.46 2.01
C PHE A 482 -10.35 6.94 0.59
N VAL A 483 -9.75 5.76 0.43
CA VAL A 483 -9.45 5.16 -0.86
C VAL A 483 -9.88 3.69 -0.94
N ARG A 484 -10.39 3.31 -2.10
CA ARG A 484 -10.71 1.95 -2.51
C ARG A 484 -9.68 1.48 -3.52
N ARG A 485 -9.06 0.33 -3.24
CA ARG A 485 -8.14 -0.32 -4.17
C ARG A 485 -8.91 -1.09 -5.24
N ARG A 486 -8.59 -0.81 -6.51
CA ARG A 486 -9.03 -1.54 -7.72
C ARG A 486 -7.85 -2.23 -8.39
N GLY A 487 -8.17 -3.08 -9.36
CA GLY A 487 -7.19 -3.82 -10.17
C GLY A 487 -6.46 -4.93 -9.42
N THR A 488 -7.01 -5.38 -8.29
CA THR A 488 -6.53 -6.56 -7.55
C THR A 488 -6.46 -7.80 -8.46
N THR A 489 -7.39 -7.94 -9.40
CA THR A 489 -7.39 -9.03 -10.38
C THR A 489 -6.37 -8.84 -11.51
N SER A 490 -6.09 -7.59 -11.91
CA SER A 490 -5.14 -7.28 -13.00
C SER A 490 -3.71 -7.10 -12.49
N LYS A 491 -3.45 -7.32 -11.19
CA LYS A 491 -2.18 -6.99 -10.49
C LYS A 491 -1.74 -5.52 -10.61
N MET A 492 -2.60 -4.64 -11.11
CA MET A 492 -2.36 -3.20 -11.17
C MET A 492 -3.08 -2.53 -10.01
N HIS A 493 -2.33 -1.84 -9.14
CA HIS A 493 -2.91 -1.21 -7.95
C HIS A 493 -3.40 0.20 -8.28
N TYR A 494 -4.68 0.31 -8.62
CA TYR A 494 -5.35 1.59 -8.76
C TYR A 494 -6.01 1.95 -7.43
N PHE A 495 -5.87 3.19 -6.98
CA PHE A 495 -6.63 3.72 -5.84
C PHE A 495 -7.65 4.72 -6.37
N GLU A 496 -8.92 4.50 -6.07
CA GLU A 496 -10.01 5.45 -6.29
C GLU A 496 -10.51 5.95 -4.93
N THR A 497 -11.12 7.12 -4.83
CA THR A 497 -11.67 7.58 -3.55
C THR A 497 -12.88 6.72 -3.14
N ALA A 498 -12.95 6.32 -1.87
CA ALA A 498 -13.97 5.37 -1.39
C ALA A 498 -15.37 6.00 -1.24
N GLN A 499 -15.47 7.34 -1.23
CA GLN A 499 -16.72 8.06 -1.06
C GLN A 499 -17.52 8.13 -2.37
N THR A 500 -18.54 7.28 -2.50
CA THR A 500 -19.58 7.39 -3.54
C THR A 500 -20.67 8.42 -3.20
N ARG A 501 -20.76 8.84 -1.92
CA ARG A 501 -21.57 9.99 -1.52
C ARG A 501 -20.70 11.23 -1.68
N HIS A 502 -21.06 12.10 -2.62
CA HIS A 502 -20.44 13.42 -2.73
C HIS A 502 -20.54 14.11 -1.37
N ALA A 503 -19.40 14.30 -0.69
CA ALA A 503 -19.31 15.13 0.50
C ALA A 503 -19.90 16.51 0.20
N ASP A 504 -20.26 17.27 1.25
CA ASP A 504 -20.72 18.66 1.11
C ASP A 504 -19.82 19.45 0.15
N GLN A 505 -20.34 19.72 -1.05
CA GLN A 505 -19.60 20.40 -2.11
C GLN A 505 -19.69 21.92 -1.98
N THR A 506 -20.25 22.46 -0.89
CA THR A 506 -20.44 23.90 -0.71
C THR A 506 -19.13 24.67 -0.90
N HIS A 507 -18.04 24.22 -0.27
CA HIS A 507 -16.73 24.86 -0.39
C HIS A 507 -16.11 24.68 -1.79
N THR A 508 -16.23 23.48 -2.37
CA THR A 508 -15.77 23.17 -3.73
C THR A 508 -16.47 24.05 -4.76
N ASN A 509 -17.80 24.16 -4.68
CA ASN A 509 -18.62 24.98 -5.55
C ASN A 509 -18.32 26.47 -5.36
N ALA A 510 -18.11 26.93 -4.12
CA ALA A 510 -17.68 28.30 -3.84
C ALA A 510 -16.31 28.62 -4.47
N ALA A 511 -15.35 27.69 -4.40
CA ALA A 511 -14.03 27.84 -5.01
C ALA A 511 -14.12 27.87 -6.54
N MET A 512 -14.90 26.99 -7.15
CA MET A 512 -15.12 26.97 -8.61
C MET A 512 -15.85 28.22 -9.10
N ASN A 513 -16.85 28.71 -8.35
CA ASN A 513 -17.57 29.94 -8.67
C ASN A 513 -16.63 31.16 -8.61
N LEU A 514 -15.77 31.23 -7.60
CA LEU A 514 -14.78 32.31 -7.53
C LEU A 514 -13.75 32.17 -8.67
N CYS A 515 -13.28 30.96 -8.96
CA CYS A 515 -12.37 30.68 -10.07
C CYS A 515 -12.94 31.18 -11.40
N GLN A 516 -14.22 30.90 -11.68
CA GLN A 516 -14.89 31.40 -12.87
C GLN A 516 -14.89 32.93 -12.96
N VAL A 517 -15.10 33.64 -11.84
CA VAL A 517 -15.03 35.11 -11.80
C VAL A 517 -13.62 35.63 -12.09
N LEU A 518 -12.58 34.95 -11.61
CA LEU A 518 -11.19 35.27 -11.98
C LEU A 518 -10.96 35.04 -13.48
N GLU A 519 -11.38 33.91 -14.03
CA GLU A 519 -11.23 33.59 -15.45
C GLU A 519 -11.95 34.60 -16.37
N GLU A 520 -13.19 34.98 -16.03
CA GLU A 520 -13.94 36.02 -16.74
C GLU A 520 -13.24 37.37 -16.68
N SER A 521 -12.67 37.71 -15.52
CA SER A 521 -11.90 38.94 -15.32
C SER A 521 -10.64 38.96 -16.19
N VAL A 522 -9.90 37.85 -16.26
CA VAL A 522 -8.75 37.72 -17.17
C VAL A 522 -9.19 37.87 -18.63
N ARG A 523 -10.25 37.19 -19.06
CA ARG A 523 -10.77 37.29 -20.44
C ARG A 523 -11.19 38.73 -20.77
N SER A 524 -11.75 39.46 -19.82
CA SER A 524 -12.12 40.87 -19.99
C SER A 524 -10.89 41.76 -20.13
N VAL A 525 -9.88 41.58 -19.28
CA VAL A 525 -8.63 42.37 -19.32
C VAL A 525 -7.83 42.09 -20.60
N LEU A 526 -7.78 40.85 -21.07
CA LEU A 526 -7.07 40.51 -22.32
C LEU A 526 -7.73 41.08 -23.59
N LYS A 527 -9.00 41.50 -23.51
CA LYS A 527 -9.69 42.23 -24.59
C LYS A 527 -9.40 43.73 -24.60
N ASP A 528 -8.62 44.23 -23.65
CA ASP A 528 -8.24 45.64 -23.56
C ASP A 528 -6.86 45.76 -22.91
N ILE A 529 -5.83 45.24 -23.60
CA ILE A 529 -4.43 45.30 -23.16
C ILE A 529 -3.85 46.66 -23.58
N PRO A 530 -3.53 47.58 -22.67
CA PRO A 530 -2.95 48.84 -23.06
C PRO A 530 -1.54 48.64 -23.61
N ILE A 531 -1.20 49.34 -24.70
CA ILE A 531 0.13 49.20 -25.31
C ILE A 531 1.28 49.52 -24.32
N PHE A 532 1.06 50.46 -23.40
CA PHE A 532 2.09 50.87 -22.44
C PHE A 532 2.50 49.71 -21.52
N ALA A 533 1.56 48.81 -21.21
CA ALA A 533 1.83 47.62 -20.40
C ALA A 533 2.76 46.61 -21.11
N LEU A 534 2.90 46.70 -22.44
CA LEU A 534 3.85 45.90 -23.23
C LEU A 534 5.18 46.62 -23.46
N GLN A 535 5.27 47.91 -23.14
CA GLN A 535 6.47 48.75 -23.31
C GLN A 535 7.26 48.94 -22.03
N GLU A 536 6.60 48.88 -20.87
CA GLU A 536 7.26 49.00 -19.57
C GLU A 536 8.33 47.90 -19.43
N SER A 537 9.54 48.31 -19.04
CA SER A 537 10.67 47.42 -18.75
C SER A 537 10.49 46.58 -17.47
N GLY A 538 9.29 46.58 -16.90
CA GLY A 538 8.92 45.89 -15.68
C GLY A 538 8.40 44.47 -15.93
N ASP A 539 7.34 44.10 -15.20
CA ASP A 539 6.75 42.77 -15.26
C ASP A 539 6.13 42.48 -16.63
N LEU A 540 6.72 41.54 -17.35
CA LEU A 540 6.27 41.15 -18.69
C LEU A 540 4.86 40.56 -18.64
N VAL A 541 4.00 41.01 -19.56
CA VAL A 541 2.62 40.51 -19.69
C VAL A 541 2.66 39.07 -20.19
N ARG A 542 2.26 38.12 -19.34
CA ARG A 542 2.12 36.70 -19.66
C ARG A 542 0.67 36.32 -19.80
N ILE A 543 0.31 35.61 -20.87
CA ILE A 543 -1.04 35.06 -21.04
C ILE A 543 -1.21 33.84 -20.11
N PRO A 544 -2.13 33.88 -19.13
CA PRO A 544 -2.32 32.78 -18.18
C PRO A 544 -3.14 31.67 -18.82
N ALA A 545 -2.49 30.62 -19.34
CA ALA A 545 -3.17 29.54 -20.02
C ALA A 545 -4.23 28.84 -19.14
N CYS A 546 -3.99 28.74 -17.83
CA CYS A 546 -4.94 28.11 -16.91
C CYS A 546 -6.28 28.85 -16.84
N ALA A 547 -6.29 30.18 -17.06
CA ALA A 547 -7.51 30.97 -17.05
C ALA A 547 -8.36 30.80 -18.33
N LEU A 548 -7.74 30.30 -19.40
CA LEU A 548 -8.29 30.34 -20.76
C LEU A 548 -8.61 28.95 -21.30
N MET A 549 -7.98 27.91 -20.76
CA MET A 549 -8.26 26.51 -21.08
C MET A 549 -9.33 25.92 -20.16
N LYS A 550 -10.03 24.90 -20.66
CA LYS A 550 -10.96 24.12 -19.83
C LYS A 550 -10.19 23.41 -18.72
N PRO A 551 -10.80 23.16 -17.54
CA PRO A 551 -10.11 22.46 -16.45
C PRO A 551 -9.52 21.09 -16.83
N SER A 552 -10.14 20.37 -17.77
CA SER A 552 -9.64 19.08 -18.26
C SER A 552 -8.45 19.17 -19.22
N GLU A 553 -8.16 20.38 -19.73
CA GLU A 553 -7.12 20.67 -20.73
C GLU A 553 -5.98 21.51 -20.13
N ASP A 554 -6.07 21.90 -18.85
CA ASP A 554 -5.08 22.73 -18.16
C ASP A 554 -3.89 21.91 -17.62
N TYR A 555 -3.10 21.34 -18.54
CA TYR A 555 -1.88 20.62 -18.21
C TYR A 555 -0.66 21.15 -18.96
N VAL A 556 0.53 20.92 -18.40
CA VAL A 556 1.82 21.33 -18.96
C VAL A 556 2.49 20.10 -19.59
N PRO A 557 3.23 20.22 -20.70
CA PRO A 557 3.51 21.46 -21.44
C PRO A 557 2.37 21.91 -22.37
N VAL A 558 2.20 23.24 -22.46
CA VAL A 558 1.31 23.92 -23.41
C VAL A 558 2.14 24.91 -24.23
N GLN A 559 1.95 24.92 -25.54
CA GLN A 559 2.55 25.90 -26.43
C GLN A 559 1.58 27.04 -26.72
N PHE A 560 2.12 28.25 -26.80
CA PHE A 560 1.41 29.47 -27.14
C PHE A 560 1.74 29.87 -28.57
N GLN A 561 0.75 29.91 -29.45
CA GLN A 561 0.98 30.27 -30.85
C GLN A 561 0.10 31.45 -31.25
N LEU A 562 0.68 32.45 -31.92
CA LEU A 562 -0.13 33.45 -32.61
C LEU A 562 -0.79 32.79 -33.81
N ALA A 563 -2.11 32.90 -33.93
CA ALA A 563 -2.84 32.36 -35.09
C ALA A 563 -2.18 32.82 -36.39
N GLN A 564 -2.05 31.91 -37.37
CA GLN A 564 -1.29 32.16 -38.61
C GLN A 564 -1.77 33.40 -39.38
N THR A 565 -3.05 33.70 -39.29
CA THR A 565 -3.69 34.85 -39.96
C THR A 565 -3.51 36.17 -39.22
N SER A 566 -2.84 36.18 -38.06
CA SER A 566 -2.73 37.39 -37.25
C SER A 566 -1.69 38.36 -37.82
N ALA A 567 -2.13 39.55 -38.21
CA ALA A 567 -1.27 40.68 -38.56
C ALA A 567 -0.33 41.08 -37.39
N ALA A 568 -0.63 40.63 -36.17
CA ALA A 568 0.16 40.88 -34.98
C ALA A 568 1.60 40.37 -35.06
N ARG A 569 1.88 39.31 -35.83
CA ARG A 569 3.24 38.76 -35.97
C ARG A 569 4.29 39.77 -36.47
N LYS A 570 3.86 40.88 -37.09
CA LYS A 570 4.74 41.96 -37.55
C LYS A 570 5.22 42.89 -36.43
N TRP A 571 4.49 42.97 -35.32
CA TRP A 571 4.71 43.96 -34.26
C TRP A 571 4.61 43.39 -32.83
N LEU A 572 4.23 42.12 -32.69
CA LEU A 572 4.07 41.41 -31.42
C LEU A 572 4.83 40.08 -31.48
N CYS A 573 5.67 39.86 -30.48
CA CYS A 573 6.32 38.60 -30.19
C CYS A 573 5.57 37.91 -29.04
N LEU A 574 5.24 36.63 -29.22
CA LEU A 574 4.66 35.76 -28.19
C LEU A 574 5.66 34.64 -27.91
N GLY A 575 6.10 34.53 -26.66
CA GLY A 575 6.94 33.43 -26.20
C GLY A 575 6.18 32.11 -26.27
N GLU A 576 6.61 31.21 -27.16
CA GLU A 576 5.89 29.95 -27.41
C GLU A 576 5.83 29.01 -26.21
N GLU A 577 6.80 29.09 -25.30
CA GLU A 577 6.90 28.22 -24.11
C GLU A 577 6.21 28.82 -22.87
N ASP A 578 6.18 30.14 -22.77
CA ASP A 578 5.87 30.82 -21.53
C ASP A 578 4.80 31.91 -21.66
N GLY A 579 4.23 32.07 -22.85
CA GLY A 579 3.10 32.97 -23.13
C GLY A 579 3.41 34.44 -22.93
N LYS A 580 4.68 34.85 -22.81
CA LYS A 580 5.07 36.25 -22.63
C LYS A 580 4.87 37.06 -23.91
N LEU A 581 4.29 38.24 -23.77
CA LEU A 581 4.12 39.21 -24.84
C LEU A 581 5.23 40.25 -24.80
N SER A 582 5.81 40.54 -25.96
CA SER A 582 6.74 41.67 -26.13
C SER A 582 6.52 42.33 -27.49
N LEU A 583 6.75 43.64 -27.57
CA LEU A 583 6.62 44.36 -28.84
C LEU A 583 7.84 44.19 -29.72
N ILE A 584 7.60 44.07 -31.02
CA ILE A 584 8.61 44.13 -32.07
C ILE A 584 8.55 45.55 -32.66
N GLY A 585 9.55 46.38 -32.39
CA GLY A 585 9.60 47.77 -32.87
C GLY A 585 8.64 48.71 -32.13
N SER A 586 8.01 49.64 -32.85
CA SER A 586 7.14 50.70 -32.30
C SER A 586 5.70 50.26 -31.98
N GLY A 587 5.37 48.98 -32.20
CA GLY A 587 4.02 48.44 -32.02
C GLY A 587 3.09 48.64 -33.23
N PRO A 588 1.77 48.42 -33.08
CA PRO A 588 0.83 48.50 -34.20
C PRO A 588 0.58 49.96 -34.62
N GLY A 589 0.58 50.20 -35.93
CA GLY A 589 0.32 51.53 -36.51
C GLY A 589 -1.13 52.02 -36.40
N SER A 590 -2.09 51.12 -36.18
CA SER A 590 -3.50 51.43 -35.92
C SER A 590 -3.97 50.72 -34.64
N ARG A 591 -4.85 51.38 -33.87
CA ARG A 591 -5.43 50.84 -32.63
C ARG A 591 -6.95 51.03 -32.67
N PRO A 592 -7.76 50.08 -32.19
CA PRO A 592 -7.39 48.82 -31.53
C PRO A 592 -6.78 47.78 -32.49
N ALA A 593 -5.87 46.96 -31.97
CA ALA A 593 -5.15 45.95 -32.73
C ALA A 593 -5.46 44.53 -32.17
N PRO A 594 -6.44 43.81 -32.76
CA PRO A 594 -6.79 42.47 -32.31
C PRO A 594 -5.74 41.44 -32.70
N PHE A 595 -5.55 40.44 -31.84
CA PHE A 595 -4.71 39.28 -32.11
C PHE A 595 -5.30 38.03 -31.46
N ARG A 596 -4.94 36.86 -31.97
CA ARG A 596 -5.50 35.58 -31.53
C ARG A 596 -4.37 34.66 -31.09
N VAL A 597 -4.52 34.09 -29.91
CA VAL A 597 -3.57 33.13 -29.34
C VAL A 597 -4.21 31.76 -29.28
N GLU A 598 -3.52 30.78 -29.84
CA GLU A 598 -3.89 29.37 -29.87
C GLU A 598 -3.04 28.62 -28.83
N PHE A 599 -3.68 27.78 -28.03
CA PHE A 599 -3.04 26.88 -27.07
C PHE A 599 -2.93 25.50 -27.70
N VAL A 600 -1.72 24.95 -27.74
CA VAL A 600 -1.42 23.69 -28.43
C VAL A 600 -0.72 22.74 -27.48
N HIS A 601 -1.29 21.56 -27.30
CA HIS A 601 -0.64 20.41 -26.64
C HIS A 601 -0.13 19.41 -27.68
N PRO A 602 0.64 18.39 -27.26
CA PRO A 602 1.08 17.31 -28.15
C PRO A 602 -0.07 16.57 -28.84
N GLU A 603 -1.28 16.60 -28.27
CA GLU A 603 -2.49 16.01 -28.83
C GLU A 603 -3.15 16.90 -29.89
N GLY A 604 -2.91 18.22 -29.86
CA GLY A 604 -3.50 19.19 -30.79
C GLY A 604 -3.86 20.52 -30.13
N ARG A 605 -4.58 21.35 -30.88
CA ARG A 605 -5.08 22.65 -30.41
C ARG A 605 -6.24 22.44 -29.43
N THR A 606 -6.12 22.97 -28.22
CA THR A 606 -7.14 22.82 -27.14
C THR A 606 -8.00 24.06 -26.99
N ALA A 607 -7.39 25.25 -27.00
CA ALA A 607 -8.10 26.50 -26.78
C ALA A 607 -7.62 27.61 -27.73
N VAL A 608 -8.48 28.62 -27.88
CA VAL A 608 -8.21 29.83 -28.66
C VAL A 608 -8.75 31.01 -27.86
N VAL A 609 -7.95 32.06 -27.71
CA VAL A 609 -8.35 33.32 -27.08
C VAL A 609 -8.16 34.48 -28.05
N ASP A 610 -9.18 35.35 -28.11
CA ASP A 610 -9.10 36.63 -28.79
C ASP A 610 -8.65 37.69 -27.79
N CYS A 611 -7.53 38.34 -28.11
CA CYS A 611 -6.95 39.42 -27.33
C CYS A 611 -6.93 40.72 -28.16
N MET A 612 -6.77 41.86 -27.50
CA MET A 612 -6.73 43.14 -28.19
C MET A 612 -5.75 44.09 -27.50
N VAL A 613 -4.85 44.67 -28.28
CA VAL A 613 -4.00 45.77 -27.82
C VAL A 613 -4.67 47.10 -28.14
N THR A 614 -4.85 47.95 -27.14
CA THR A 614 -5.55 49.22 -27.25
C THR A 614 -4.61 50.40 -26.96
N GLY A 615 -5.04 51.59 -27.35
CA GLY A 615 -4.34 52.84 -27.05
C GLY A 615 -4.84 53.53 -25.78
N THR A 616 -5.67 52.86 -24.98
CA THR A 616 -6.26 53.41 -23.76
C THR A 616 -5.17 53.57 -22.70
N GLN A 617 -5.35 54.55 -21.81
CA GLN A 617 -4.56 54.62 -20.57
C GLN A 617 -5.29 53.95 -19.39
N GLU A 618 -6.50 53.44 -19.63
CA GLU A 618 -7.32 52.84 -18.60
C GLU A 618 -6.74 51.49 -18.18
N LYS A 619 -6.51 51.34 -16.86
CA LYS A 619 -6.01 50.10 -16.26
C LYS A 619 -7.20 49.18 -15.96
N SER A 620 -7.74 48.53 -16.99
CA SER A 620 -8.93 47.66 -16.91
C SER A 620 -8.84 46.56 -15.82
N TRP A 621 -7.61 46.17 -15.42
CA TRP A 621 -7.40 45.22 -14.33
C TRP A 621 -7.66 45.77 -12.92
N LEU A 622 -7.69 47.10 -12.72
CA LEU A 622 -8.04 47.71 -11.42
C LEU A 622 -9.54 47.54 -11.12
N SER A 623 -10.40 47.77 -12.11
CA SER A 623 -11.84 47.51 -11.97
C SER A 623 -12.12 46.01 -11.85
N ALA A 624 -11.39 45.17 -12.59
CA ALA A 624 -11.45 43.71 -12.46
C ALA A 624 -11.06 43.23 -11.05
N SER A 625 -10.02 43.80 -10.44
CA SER A 625 -9.60 43.50 -9.06
C SER A 625 -10.73 43.79 -8.07
N SER A 626 -11.41 44.92 -8.23
CA SER A 626 -12.55 45.30 -7.38
C SER A 626 -13.72 44.32 -7.52
N ARG A 627 -14.01 43.85 -8.74
CA ARG A 627 -15.04 42.82 -8.99
C ARG A 627 -14.69 41.48 -8.34
N ILE A 628 -13.44 41.03 -8.47
CA ILE A 628 -12.96 39.78 -7.85
C ILE A 628 -13.09 39.86 -6.33
N VAL A 629 -12.65 40.98 -5.72
CA VAL A 629 -12.71 41.14 -4.27
C VAL A 629 -14.14 41.30 -3.76
N ALA A 630 -15.03 41.97 -4.49
CA ALA A 630 -16.45 42.02 -4.15
C ALA A 630 -17.05 40.59 -4.10
N ARG A 631 -16.74 39.73 -5.09
CA ARG A 631 -17.20 38.33 -5.07
C ARG A 631 -16.57 37.53 -3.93
N PHE A 632 -15.28 37.72 -3.67
CA PHE A 632 -14.56 37.03 -2.60
C PHE A 632 -15.10 37.41 -1.22
N THR A 633 -15.39 38.69 -0.97
CA THR A 633 -15.86 39.20 0.33
C THR A 633 -17.32 38.82 0.65
N ASP A 634 -18.12 38.53 -0.37
CA ASP A 634 -19.50 38.04 -0.21
C ASP A 634 -19.54 36.60 0.31
N VAL A 635 -19.71 36.45 1.63
CA VAL A 635 -19.74 35.14 2.31
C VAL A 635 -20.94 34.30 1.88
N ALA A 636 -22.06 34.92 1.51
CA ALA A 636 -23.25 34.20 1.09
C ALA A 636 -23.04 33.50 -0.26
N HIS A 637 -22.33 34.16 -1.17
CA HIS A 637 -22.06 33.61 -2.51
C HIS A 637 -20.68 32.95 -2.67
N CYS A 638 -19.77 33.16 -1.72
CA CYS A 638 -18.46 32.55 -1.66
C CYS A 638 -18.18 31.98 -0.25
N PRO A 639 -18.95 30.95 0.19
CA PRO A 639 -18.78 30.31 1.49
C PRO A 639 -17.56 29.40 1.51
N LEU A 640 -16.37 29.97 1.29
CA LEU A 640 -15.08 29.29 1.44
C LEU A 640 -14.76 29.07 2.91
N SER A 641 -13.99 28.01 3.21
CA SER A 641 -13.49 27.79 4.57
C SER A 641 -12.68 29.00 5.06
N ARG A 642 -12.76 29.34 6.35
CA ARG A 642 -12.04 30.48 6.97
C ARG A 642 -10.55 30.47 6.63
N ARG A 643 -9.98 29.28 6.57
CA ARG A 643 -8.56 29.00 6.29
C ARG A 643 -8.21 29.30 4.84
N SER A 644 -8.96 28.74 3.89
CA SER A 644 -8.82 29.05 2.45
C SER A 644 -9.00 30.55 2.19
N ARG A 645 -9.93 31.21 2.89
CA ARG A 645 -10.12 32.66 2.80
C ARG A 645 -8.88 33.42 3.27
N GLY A 646 -8.24 33.03 4.38
CA GLY A 646 -7.02 33.68 4.86
C GLY A 646 -5.90 33.68 3.82
N VAL A 647 -5.60 32.52 3.23
CA VAL A 647 -4.55 32.37 2.21
C VAL A 647 -4.89 33.15 0.93
N LEU A 648 -6.14 33.03 0.45
CA LEU A 648 -6.58 33.78 -0.73
C LEU A 648 -6.56 35.30 -0.49
N GLN A 649 -6.92 35.76 0.71
CA GLN A 649 -6.90 37.17 1.09
C GLN A 649 -5.47 37.72 1.10
N GLU A 650 -4.49 36.96 1.57
CA GLU A 650 -3.08 37.36 1.52
C GLU A 650 -2.61 37.63 0.08
N HIS A 651 -2.96 36.74 -0.85
CA HIS A 651 -2.59 36.87 -2.26
C HIS A 651 -3.40 37.92 -3.00
N LEU A 652 -4.72 38.02 -2.75
CA LEU A 652 -5.53 39.14 -3.23
C LEU A 652 -5.00 40.47 -2.68
N GLY A 653 -4.43 40.48 -1.48
CA GLY A 653 -3.74 41.60 -0.86
C GLY A 653 -2.58 42.17 -1.69
N LYS A 654 -2.04 41.39 -2.65
CA LYS A 654 -0.99 41.84 -3.58
C LYS A 654 -1.55 42.75 -4.68
N ILE A 655 -2.84 42.64 -5.02
CA ILE A 655 -3.51 43.43 -6.08
C ILE A 655 -4.63 44.34 -5.55
N PHE A 656 -5.02 44.19 -4.29
CA PHE A 656 -6.10 44.95 -3.66
C PHE A 656 -5.76 45.28 -2.20
N ASP A 657 -6.09 46.49 -1.76
CA ASP A 657 -5.96 46.90 -0.37
C ASP A 657 -7.31 46.75 0.34
N PHE A 658 -7.40 45.75 1.22
CA PHE A 658 -8.62 45.47 1.98
C PHE A 658 -8.95 46.54 3.03
N GLY A 659 -7.97 47.33 3.49
CA GLY A 659 -8.18 48.40 4.46
C GLY A 659 -8.82 49.63 3.82
N THR A 660 -8.27 50.08 2.70
CA THR A 660 -8.81 51.23 1.94
C THR A 660 -9.95 50.85 1.00
N LYS A 661 -10.14 49.55 0.72
CA LYS A 661 -11.07 49.01 -0.27
C LYS A 661 -10.81 49.52 -1.69
N VAL A 662 -9.54 49.75 -2.02
CA VAL A 662 -9.10 50.23 -3.34
C VAL A 662 -8.14 49.21 -3.98
N ALA A 663 -8.25 49.02 -5.31
CA ALA A 663 -7.30 48.21 -6.05
C ALA A 663 -5.92 48.86 -6.03
N LYS A 664 -4.86 48.06 -5.80
CA LYS A 664 -3.49 48.57 -5.76
C LYS A 664 -3.01 48.90 -7.18
N GLU A 665 -2.25 49.97 -7.33
CA GLU A 665 -1.61 50.30 -8.60
C GLU A 665 -0.44 49.34 -8.88
N VAL A 666 -0.76 48.20 -9.50
CA VAL A 666 0.21 47.19 -9.96
C VAL A 666 0.27 47.15 -11.48
N SER A 667 1.40 46.69 -12.03
CA SER A 667 1.56 46.41 -13.47
C SER A 667 0.59 45.31 -13.93
N LEU A 668 0.23 45.31 -15.21
CA LEU A 668 -0.62 44.26 -15.78
C LEU A 668 0.04 42.87 -15.68
N GLY A 669 1.35 42.78 -15.95
CA GLY A 669 2.10 41.52 -15.82
C GLY A 669 2.01 40.95 -14.40
N ARG A 670 2.24 41.79 -13.38
CA ARG A 670 2.11 41.37 -11.98
C ARG A 670 0.69 40.97 -11.61
N TRP A 671 -0.31 41.69 -12.11
CA TRP A 671 -1.71 41.34 -11.89
C TRP A 671 -2.05 39.96 -12.45
N LEU A 672 -1.65 39.69 -13.71
CA LEU A 672 -1.89 38.40 -14.37
C LEU A 672 -1.19 37.25 -13.63
N ASP A 673 0.04 37.43 -13.15
CA ASP A 673 0.75 36.41 -12.37
C ASP A 673 0.04 36.07 -11.05
N VAL A 674 -0.48 37.09 -10.34
CA VAL A 674 -1.23 36.86 -9.09
C VAL A 674 -2.54 36.14 -9.38
N VAL A 675 -3.25 36.51 -10.45
CA VAL A 675 -4.53 35.90 -10.82
C VAL A 675 -4.36 34.48 -11.35
N ASP A 676 -3.31 34.19 -12.13
CA ASP A 676 -2.94 32.82 -12.56
C ASP A 676 -2.71 31.92 -11.35
N MET A 677 -1.92 32.39 -10.37
CA MET A 677 -1.68 31.68 -9.12
C MET A 677 -2.98 31.41 -8.34
N LEU A 678 -3.84 32.42 -8.19
CA LEU A 678 -5.13 32.29 -7.51
C LEU A 678 -6.06 31.28 -8.20
N ILE A 679 -6.11 31.26 -9.54
CA ILE A 679 -6.90 30.29 -10.31
C ILE A 679 -6.40 28.87 -10.03
N ARG A 680 -5.09 28.64 -10.07
CA ARG A 680 -4.49 27.33 -9.74
C ARG A 680 -4.86 26.89 -8.32
N MET A 681 -4.73 27.80 -7.34
CA MET A 681 -5.09 27.52 -5.94
C MET A 681 -6.57 27.16 -5.79
N LEU A 682 -7.48 27.87 -6.46
CA LEU A 682 -8.92 27.61 -6.40
C LEU A 682 -9.28 26.28 -7.07
N ARG A 683 -8.70 25.96 -8.23
CA ARG A 683 -8.88 24.66 -8.89
C ARG A 683 -8.36 23.51 -8.01
N THR A 684 -7.19 23.67 -7.40
CA THR A 684 -6.67 22.68 -6.44
C THR A 684 -7.57 22.55 -5.22
N THR A 685 -8.07 23.66 -4.67
CA THR A 685 -9.00 23.66 -3.53
C THR A 685 -10.31 22.95 -3.88
N ALA A 686 -10.80 23.09 -5.11
CA ALA A 686 -12.00 22.42 -5.57
C ALA A 686 -11.83 20.90 -5.68
N MET A 687 -10.63 20.41 -6.02
CA MET A 687 -10.32 18.98 -6.11
C MET A 687 -9.90 18.36 -4.77
N ALA A 688 -9.40 19.16 -3.83
CA ALA A 688 -9.05 18.72 -2.50
C ALA A 688 -10.32 18.42 -1.69
N HIS A 689 -10.69 17.15 -1.58
CA HIS A 689 -11.70 16.70 -0.63
C HIS A 689 -11.17 16.92 0.79
N VAL A 690 -11.50 18.07 1.39
CA VAL A 690 -11.28 18.31 2.82
C VAL A 690 -12.33 17.53 3.59
N VAL A 691 -12.01 16.28 3.93
CA VAL A 691 -12.85 15.46 4.79
C VAL A 691 -12.81 16.09 6.18
N LYS A 692 -13.93 16.66 6.63
CA LYS A 692 -14.10 16.95 8.06
C LYS A 692 -13.97 15.62 8.80
N PRO A 693 -13.07 15.48 9.78
CA PRO A 693 -13.07 14.29 10.61
C PRO A 693 -14.47 14.17 11.24
N ASP A 694 -15.11 13.01 11.06
CA ASP A 694 -16.41 12.72 11.64
C ASP A 694 -16.28 12.86 13.17
N GLU A 695 -17.12 13.68 13.81
CA GLU A 695 -17.10 13.86 15.28
C GLU A 695 -17.20 12.51 16.02
N ASN A 696 -17.90 11.52 15.41
CA ASN A 696 -18.01 10.15 15.90
C ASN A 696 -16.74 9.31 15.77
N SER A 697 -15.89 9.59 14.78
CA SER A 697 -14.59 8.93 14.65
C SER A 697 -13.69 9.26 15.85
N HIS A 698 -13.89 10.44 16.43
CA HIS A 698 -13.13 10.90 17.58
C HIS A 698 -13.66 10.31 18.90
N GLN A 699 -14.98 10.16 19.06
CA GLN A 699 -15.54 9.38 20.18
C GLN A 699 -15.07 7.92 20.16
N MET A 700 -14.97 7.30 18.98
CA MET A 700 -14.39 5.94 18.87
C MET A 700 -12.89 5.92 19.18
N ALA A 701 -12.11 6.91 18.73
CA ALA A 701 -10.68 6.97 19.00
C ALA A 701 -10.37 7.26 20.49
N MET A 702 -11.17 8.10 21.15
CA MET A 702 -11.09 8.33 22.60
C MET A 702 -11.68 7.21 23.45
N ALA A 703 -12.57 6.37 22.90
CA ALA A 703 -13.01 5.14 23.56
C ALA A 703 -12.00 3.99 23.40
N MET A 704 -11.06 4.11 22.45
CA MET A 704 -9.99 3.14 22.21
C MET A 704 -8.65 3.50 22.87
N ALA A 705 -8.45 4.76 23.23
CA ALA A 705 -7.34 5.23 24.08
C ALA A 705 -7.77 5.19 25.55
#